data_AF-A0A2T8KJT5-F1
#
_entry.id   AF-A0A2T8KJT5-F1
#
_cell.length_a   1.000
_cell.length_b   1.000
_cell.length_c   1.000
_cell.angle_alpha   90.00
_cell.angle_beta   90.00
_cell.angle_gamma   90.00
#
_symmetry.space_group_name_H-M   'P 1'
#
loop_
_entity.id
_entity.type
_entity.pdbx_description
1 polymer ?
#
loop_
_entity_poly.entity_id
_entity_poly.type
_entity_poly.pdbx_seq_one_letter_code
_entity_poly.pdbx_strand_id
1 'polypeptide(L)'
;MSAASTATRLLLPRPAAPFRSLLLSRRRAVRASAVAAGGGGISSGTGGGGGAAKEPPRTLFPGGFKRPEIQVPALVLRVGAEEALRSGDEVAAAVARGVGIVVLEAGEEGGGRAYEAAVALRAAVGDRAYLLIAERVDVASAVGASGVVLADDGIPAIVARSMMMKSNADSIYLPIVARAIRSANSAISASSSEGADFLIVNTGNDDFADVMNGGVGQQVKIPIFFTLNVHSGSTYSDITSRLIQSGVSGVVTSLAGIQHLTDDLIERDFSKVDDIEEVPQASNSSASTLENANNATVLTREKTKVAGFTKLDEKVLQLIEREKPILSEAVAVIRKAAPMMEEVDLLVDAASRLSEPFLLVIVGEFNSGKSTFINALLGRQYLQEGVVPTTNEIMLLSYSEIDSESFERCERHPDGQFMCYLSVPILKEMNLVDTPGTNVILQRQQRLTEEYVPRADLILFVLSSDRPLTESEVGFLQYIQQWKKKVVFVLNKLDLYRNNNELEEATAFVKENAKKLLNTEDVTLFPVSSRFALEAKLSYSNNSGGKHLMEAMFSDPIWRSSKFCELEDYLLSFLDSSTENGKERVRLKLETPIGIADRLLMSCQRLVKLEYEKAVDDLTSIKDLVSGANNYAAKLEADSNSWQKQISSLIERAKGRAVTLMESILQLSNIDLIFTYTIKGKTGSSPRATSFVQNDILTPAFDDAVNILGEYSTWLSSSNTREANLYLECFHERWAALVAQEERVLLDPNGLINEGEKLTVKALDGFNASSTAKVFEEEIREVAFGTFGALGVAGLSASLLTSVLSTTLEDLLALALCSAGGFFVLSSFPGRRKQAIQKVNKAADELSRKVDEAIQKDISQSANNLVRFVEVISKPYQEACQQKVDWLQGVQGELSSVERELQTLKVEIQNLHGS
;
A
#
# COMPACT_ATOMS: atom_id res chain seq x y z
N MET A 1 46.50 45.24 -27.43
CA MET A 1 45.80 45.50 -28.72
C MET A 1 44.31 45.35 -28.44
N SER A 2 43.62 46.48 -28.20
CA SER A 2 42.63 47.09 -29.11
C SER A 2 41.26 46.41 -29.02
N ALA A 3 40.11 47.06 -28.81
CA ALA A 3 39.69 48.43 -28.49
C ALA A 3 38.14 48.40 -28.29
N ALA A 4 37.61 49.30 -27.46
CA ALA A 4 36.36 50.09 -27.61
C ALA A 4 35.00 49.41 -27.96
N SER A 5 33.81 49.82 -27.49
CA SER A 5 33.35 50.84 -26.54
C SER A 5 31.80 50.76 -26.42
N THR A 6 31.25 51.26 -25.31
CA THR A 6 29.94 51.96 -25.13
C THR A 6 28.61 51.27 -25.49
N ALA A 7 27.73 51.07 -24.48
CA ALA A 7 26.49 51.87 -24.32
C ALA A 7 25.53 51.30 -23.24
N THR A 8 25.06 52.23 -22.43
CA THR A 8 24.05 52.24 -21.37
C THR A 8 22.74 51.50 -21.70
N ARG A 9 22.19 50.69 -20.78
CA ARG A 9 20.73 50.49 -20.67
C ARG A 9 20.27 50.12 -19.25
N LEU A 10 19.28 50.90 -18.83
CA LEU A 10 18.52 50.90 -17.58
C LEU A 10 18.17 49.52 -16.99
N LEU A 11 18.40 49.39 -15.69
CA LEU A 11 17.82 48.39 -14.80
C LEU A 11 16.32 48.62 -14.65
N LEU A 12 15.51 47.67 -15.11
CA LEU A 12 14.12 47.45 -14.69
C LEU A 12 14.10 46.20 -13.78
N PRO A 13 13.51 46.24 -12.58
CA PRO A 13 13.28 45.03 -11.80
C PRO A 13 12.14 44.23 -12.45
N ARG A 14 12.40 42.96 -12.78
CA ARG A 14 11.37 42.00 -13.19
C ARG A 14 10.49 41.64 -11.98
N PRO A 15 9.16 41.46 -12.16
CA PRO A 15 8.28 41.02 -11.08
C PRO A 15 8.57 39.56 -10.70
N ALA A 16 8.49 39.27 -9.40
CA ALA A 16 8.61 37.95 -8.84
C ALA A 16 7.54 36.99 -9.40
N ALA A 17 7.95 35.74 -9.65
CA ALA A 17 7.11 34.68 -10.20
C ALA A 17 5.96 34.30 -9.25
N PRO A 18 4.78 33.89 -9.78
CA PRO A 18 3.66 33.43 -8.96
C PRO A 18 3.90 32.00 -8.44
N PHE A 19 3.25 31.70 -7.31
CA PHE A 19 3.18 30.49 -6.47
C PHE A 19 3.03 29.10 -7.16
N ARG A 20 3.14 28.97 -8.48
CA ARG A 20 3.02 27.70 -9.21
C ARG A 20 4.21 26.74 -9.04
N SER A 21 5.34 27.18 -8.49
CA SER A 21 6.57 26.36 -8.45
C SER A 21 6.65 25.33 -7.31
N LEU A 22 5.69 25.32 -6.37
CA LEU A 22 5.64 24.31 -5.29
C LEU A 22 4.69 23.14 -5.60
N LEU A 23 3.96 23.18 -6.72
CA LEU A 23 2.95 22.18 -7.09
C LEU A 23 3.45 21.08 -8.05
N LEU A 24 4.75 21.08 -8.41
CA LEU A 24 5.32 20.12 -9.37
C LEU A 24 6.66 19.55 -8.88
N SER A 25 6.62 18.75 -7.82
CA SER A 25 7.71 17.81 -7.52
C SER A 25 7.20 16.55 -6.83
N ARG A 26 6.56 15.68 -7.64
CA ARG A 26 6.52 14.20 -7.56
C ARG A 26 5.23 13.65 -8.20
N ARG A 27 5.10 13.81 -9.51
CA ARG A 27 4.37 12.83 -10.34
C ARG A 27 5.41 12.06 -11.14
N ARG A 28 5.75 10.84 -10.69
CA ARG A 28 6.42 9.86 -11.57
C ARG A 28 5.38 9.46 -12.61
N ALA A 29 5.51 9.99 -13.81
CA ALA A 29 4.70 9.60 -14.95
C ALA A 29 5.10 8.18 -15.37
N VAL A 30 4.19 7.23 -15.16
CA VAL A 30 4.19 5.94 -15.87
C VAL A 30 3.83 6.26 -17.32
N ARG A 31 4.84 6.30 -18.19
CA ARG A 31 4.63 6.36 -19.63
C ARG A 31 4.28 4.96 -20.13
N ALA A 32 3.03 4.79 -20.55
CA ALA A 32 2.68 3.79 -21.54
C ALA A 32 3.54 4.02 -22.80
N SER A 33 4.30 3.00 -23.19
CA SER A 33 5.12 2.99 -24.41
C SER A 33 4.49 2.01 -25.38
N ALA A 34 4.04 2.56 -26.51
CA ALA A 34 3.42 1.85 -27.61
C ALA A 34 4.40 0.86 -28.27
N VAL A 35 3.90 -0.34 -28.54
CA VAL A 35 4.58 -1.36 -29.34
C VAL A 35 4.56 -0.94 -30.80
N ALA A 36 5.75 -0.81 -31.40
CA ALA A 36 5.94 -0.83 -32.85
C ALA A 36 6.94 -1.95 -33.18
N ALA A 37 6.55 -2.76 -34.16
CA ALA A 37 7.24 -3.95 -34.64
C ALA A 37 8.59 -3.65 -35.32
N GLY A 38 9.53 -4.61 -35.25
CA GLY A 38 10.74 -4.59 -36.07
C GLY A 38 11.81 -5.64 -35.71
N GLY A 39 11.77 -6.77 -36.41
CA GLY A 39 12.85 -7.68 -36.84
C GLY A 39 14.19 -7.82 -36.08
N GLY A 40 14.46 -9.05 -35.64
CA GLY A 40 15.63 -9.89 -35.97
C GLY A 40 17.07 -9.44 -35.66
N GLY A 41 17.84 -10.31 -34.99
CA GLY A 41 19.30 -10.32 -35.11
C GLY A 41 20.08 -10.71 -33.85
N ILE A 42 20.86 -11.78 -33.96
CA ILE A 42 21.79 -12.39 -32.99
C ILE A 42 23.03 -11.51 -32.76
N SER A 43 23.55 -11.38 -31.51
CA SER A 43 24.99 -11.60 -31.16
C SER A 43 25.38 -11.11 -29.75
N SER A 44 25.94 -12.04 -28.97
CA SER A 44 27.09 -11.95 -28.04
C SER A 44 27.55 -10.60 -27.42
N GLY A 45 27.50 -10.56 -26.08
CA GLY A 45 28.64 -10.31 -25.17
C GLY A 45 29.40 -8.97 -25.23
N THR A 46 29.26 -8.14 -24.18
CA THR A 46 30.35 -7.68 -23.28
C THR A 46 29.80 -6.69 -22.23
N GLY A 47 30.40 -6.72 -21.04
CA GLY A 47 29.86 -6.20 -19.79
C GLY A 47 29.74 -4.69 -19.62
N GLY A 48 28.97 -4.32 -18.59
CA GLY A 48 28.75 -2.96 -18.13
C GLY A 48 27.37 -2.76 -17.51
N GLY A 49 26.93 -3.65 -16.61
CA GLY A 49 25.61 -3.56 -15.98
C GLY A 49 25.63 -2.63 -14.77
N GLY A 50 25.31 -1.35 -14.99
CA GLY A 50 24.89 -0.46 -13.91
C GLY A 50 23.66 -1.04 -13.21
N GLY A 51 23.77 -1.24 -11.90
CA GLY A 51 22.69 -1.78 -11.08
C GLY A 51 21.46 -0.88 -11.14
N ALA A 52 20.47 -1.28 -11.94
CA ALA A 52 19.11 -0.83 -11.74
C ALA A 52 18.71 -1.29 -10.33
N ALA A 53 18.34 -0.34 -9.47
CA ALA A 53 17.80 -0.64 -8.16
C ALA A 53 16.61 -1.59 -8.34
N LYS A 54 16.78 -2.86 -7.93
CA LYS A 54 15.69 -3.83 -7.86
C LYS A 54 14.60 -3.23 -6.98
N GLU A 55 13.37 -3.18 -7.47
CA GLU A 55 12.20 -2.90 -6.64
C GLU A 55 12.23 -3.84 -5.43
N PRO A 56 11.83 -3.37 -4.23
CA PRO A 56 11.77 -4.23 -3.07
C PRO A 56 10.89 -5.44 -3.38
N PRO A 57 11.30 -6.66 -2.99
CA PRO A 57 10.51 -7.86 -3.25
C PRO A 57 9.12 -7.69 -2.60
N ARG A 58 8.07 -8.08 -3.35
CA ARG A 58 6.66 -7.91 -2.96
C ARG A 58 6.28 -8.73 -1.73
N THR A 59 7.00 -9.83 -1.53
CA THR A 59 6.88 -10.76 -0.41
C THR A 59 8.27 -11.06 0.13
N LEU A 60 8.35 -11.72 1.28
CA LEU A 60 9.63 -12.22 1.82
C LEU A 60 10.21 -13.41 1.03
N PHE A 61 9.52 -13.84 -0.04
CA PHE A 61 9.87 -15.03 -0.81
C PHE A 61 10.72 -14.71 -2.05
N PRO A 62 11.68 -15.59 -2.41
CA PRO A 62 12.65 -15.32 -3.47
C PRO A 62 12.02 -15.30 -4.87
N GLY A 63 10.82 -15.90 -5.01
CA GLY A 63 10.01 -15.83 -6.23
C GLY A 63 9.18 -14.56 -6.39
N GLY A 64 8.94 -13.79 -5.31
CA GLY A 64 8.14 -12.56 -5.31
C GLY A 64 6.62 -12.75 -5.49
N PHE A 65 6.14 -14.00 -5.50
CA PHE A 65 4.72 -14.38 -5.60
C PHE A 65 4.41 -15.46 -4.55
N LYS A 66 3.14 -15.71 -4.20
CA LYS A 66 2.56 -16.79 -3.36
C LYS A 66 1.86 -17.84 -4.25
N ARG A 67 1.85 -19.13 -3.88
CA ARG A 67 1.11 -20.16 -4.62
C ARG A 67 -0.38 -20.10 -4.24
N PRO A 68 -1.31 -20.09 -5.20
CA PRO A 68 -2.74 -20.23 -4.91
C PRO A 68 -3.03 -21.56 -4.20
N GLU A 69 -3.86 -21.51 -3.17
CA GLU A 69 -4.34 -22.70 -2.46
C GLU A 69 -5.62 -23.20 -3.12
N ILE A 70 -5.57 -24.40 -3.70
CA ILE A 70 -6.74 -25.07 -4.26
C ILE A 70 -7.29 -25.97 -3.15
N GLN A 71 -8.43 -25.60 -2.59
CA GLN A 71 -9.14 -26.44 -1.63
C GLN A 71 -9.64 -27.70 -2.35
N VAL A 72 -9.41 -28.87 -1.76
CA VAL A 72 -9.95 -30.14 -2.27
C VAL A 72 -10.70 -30.84 -1.14
N PRO A 73 -11.81 -31.55 -1.41
CA PRO A 73 -12.45 -31.68 -2.73
C PRO A 73 -13.08 -30.36 -3.22
N ALA A 74 -12.87 -30.01 -4.50
CA ALA A 74 -13.39 -28.76 -5.09
C ALA A 74 -14.38 -28.99 -6.24
N LEU A 75 -15.31 -28.04 -6.37
CA LEU A 75 -16.23 -27.97 -7.51
C LEU A 75 -15.72 -26.95 -8.54
N VAL A 76 -15.56 -27.39 -9.78
CA VAL A 76 -15.13 -26.59 -10.93
C VAL A 76 -16.32 -26.40 -11.88
N LEU A 77 -16.66 -25.15 -12.19
CA LEU A 77 -17.74 -24.81 -13.10
C LEU A 77 -17.18 -24.46 -14.49
N ARG A 78 -17.63 -25.16 -15.52
CA ARG A 78 -17.37 -24.83 -16.93
C ARG A 78 -18.49 -23.97 -17.49
N VAL A 79 -18.13 -22.85 -18.11
CA VAL A 79 -19.08 -21.88 -18.69
C VAL A 79 -18.64 -21.53 -20.10
N GLY A 80 -19.56 -21.58 -21.07
CA GLY A 80 -19.30 -21.15 -22.44
C GLY A 80 -19.35 -19.62 -22.60
N ALA A 81 -18.73 -19.06 -23.63
CA ALA A 81 -18.69 -17.60 -23.85
C ALA A 81 -20.08 -16.93 -23.93
N GLU A 82 -21.03 -17.51 -24.68
CA GLU A 82 -22.38 -16.98 -24.79
C GLU A 82 -23.19 -17.15 -23.48
N GLU A 83 -22.94 -18.22 -22.73
CA GLU A 83 -23.58 -18.47 -21.43
C GLU A 83 -23.07 -17.49 -20.38
N ALA A 84 -21.77 -17.20 -20.36
CA ALA A 84 -21.14 -16.20 -19.51
C ALA A 84 -21.71 -14.79 -19.72
N LEU A 85 -22.03 -14.42 -20.96
CA LEU A 85 -22.61 -13.10 -21.29
C LEU A 85 -24.10 -13.00 -20.92
N ARG A 86 -24.83 -14.12 -20.90
CA ARG A 86 -26.28 -14.15 -20.66
C ARG A 86 -26.67 -14.46 -19.23
N SER A 87 -25.87 -15.26 -18.53
CA SER A 87 -26.20 -15.89 -17.24
C SER A 87 -25.18 -15.58 -16.15
N GLY A 88 -24.64 -14.35 -16.11
CA GLY A 88 -23.68 -13.92 -15.08
C GLY A 88 -24.19 -14.08 -13.64
N ASP A 89 -25.49 -13.83 -13.41
CA ASP A 89 -26.12 -13.99 -12.10
C ASP A 89 -26.19 -15.46 -11.64
N GLU A 90 -26.40 -16.39 -12.58
CA GLU A 90 -26.41 -17.83 -12.29
C GLU A 90 -25.02 -18.33 -11.93
N VAL A 91 -23.97 -17.79 -12.57
CA VAL A 91 -22.57 -18.07 -12.19
C VAL A 91 -22.25 -17.50 -10.81
N ALA A 92 -22.69 -16.28 -10.50
CA ALA A 92 -22.52 -15.70 -9.18
C ALA A 92 -23.23 -16.51 -8.08
N ALA A 93 -24.41 -17.05 -8.38
CA ALA A 93 -25.15 -17.95 -7.49
C ALA A 93 -24.42 -19.30 -7.31
N ALA A 94 -23.86 -19.87 -8.39
CA ALA A 94 -23.05 -21.09 -8.32
C ALA A 94 -21.80 -20.92 -7.45
N VAL A 95 -21.10 -19.78 -7.57
CA VAL A 95 -19.95 -19.44 -6.70
C VAL A 95 -20.38 -19.30 -5.24
N ALA A 96 -21.51 -18.65 -4.97
CA ALA A 96 -22.06 -18.56 -3.61
C ALA A 96 -22.44 -19.92 -3.03
N ARG A 97 -22.75 -20.91 -3.88
CA ARG A 97 -23.05 -22.30 -3.50
C ARG A 97 -21.79 -23.17 -3.38
N GLY A 98 -20.57 -22.61 -3.38
CA GLY A 98 -19.34 -23.37 -3.10
C GLY A 98 -18.50 -23.78 -4.32
N VAL A 99 -18.78 -23.24 -5.52
CA VAL A 99 -17.84 -23.37 -6.65
C VAL A 99 -16.56 -22.60 -6.37
N GLY A 100 -15.44 -23.31 -6.29
CA GLY A 100 -14.12 -22.72 -6.02
C GLY A 100 -13.33 -22.31 -7.27
N ILE A 101 -13.67 -22.85 -8.44
CA ILE A 101 -13.00 -22.55 -9.71
C ILE A 101 -14.02 -22.41 -10.83
N VAL A 102 -13.92 -21.35 -11.64
CA VAL A 102 -14.72 -21.12 -12.83
C VAL A 102 -13.81 -21.14 -14.06
N VAL A 103 -14.12 -22.00 -15.03
CA VAL A 103 -13.38 -22.14 -16.30
C VAL A 103 -14.22 -21.60 -17.43
N LEU A 104 -13.74 -20.54 -18.10
CA LEU A 104 -14.34 -20.03 -19.33
C LEU A 104 -13.83 -20.82 -20.53
N GLU A 105 -14.75 -21.45 -21.25
CA GLU A 105 -14.49 -22.01 -22.58
C GLU A 105 -14.68 -20.95 -23.66
N ALA A 106 -13.56 -20.37 -24.08
CA ALA A 106 -13.50 -19.61 -25.31
C ALA A 106 -13.61 -20.62 -26.47
N GLY A 107 -14.80 -20.79 -27.05
CA GLY A 107 -15.02 -21.61 -28.24
C GLY A 107 -14.29 -21.07 -29.47
N GLU A 108 -14.69 -21.49 -30.69
CA GLU A 108 -14.14 -20.96 -31.95
C GLU A 108 -14.46 -19.47 -32.21
N GLU A 109 -15.14 -18.83 -31.27
CA GLU A 109 -15.52 -17.42 -31.34
C GLU A 109 -14.28 -16.51 -31.26
N GLY A 110 -14.28 -15.43 -32.04
CA GLY A 110 -13.14 -14.52 -32.14
C GLY A 110 -12.72 -13.93 -30.79
N GLY A 111 -11.43 -13.55 -30.68
CA GLY A 111 -10.84 -13.10 -29.41
C GLY A 111 -11.52 -11.94 -28.68
N GLY A 112 -12.28 -11.10 -29.39
CA GLY A 112 -13.10 -10.05 -28.76
C GLY A 112 -14.24 -10.59 -27.91
N ARG A 113 -14.95 -11.63 -28.37
CA ARG A 113 -16.07 -12.23 -27.63
C ARG A 113 -15.58 -12.96 -26.38
N ALA A 114 -14.49 -13.70 -26.49
CA ALA A 114 -13.84 -14.34 -25.34
C ALA A 114 -13.40 -13.31 -24.29
N TYR A 115 -12.91 -12.13 -24.71
CA TYR A 115 -12.54 -11.05 -23.81
C TYR A 115 -13.77 -10.45 -23.09
N GLU A 116 -14.85 -10.15 -23.82
CA GLU A 116 -16.10 -9.65 -23.22
C GLU A 116 -16.68 -10.64 -22.20
N ALA A 117 -16.74 -11.93 -22.56
CA ALA A 117 -17.22 -12.98 -21.66
C ALA A 117 -16.32 -13.12 -20.41
N ALA A 118 -15.01 -13.03 -20.57
CA ALA A 118 -14.06 -13.08 -19.45
C ALA A 118 -14.22 -11.87 -18.50
N VAL A 119 -14.46 -10.66 -19.04
CA VAL A 119 -14.72 -9.46 -18.22
C VAL A 119 -16.04 -9.60 -17.45
N ALA A 120 -17.09 -10.12 -18.09
CA ALA A 120 -18.38 -10.37 -17.44
C ALA A 120 -18.24 -11.40 -16.29
N LEU A 121 -17.54 -12.51 -16.53
CA LEU A 121 -17.28 -13.50 -15.48
C LEU A 121 -16.41 -12.96 -14.36
N ARG A 122 -15.38 -12.14 -14.66
CA ARG A 122 -14.55 -11.53 -13.62
C ARG A 122 -15.38 -10.65 -12.68
N ALA A 123 -16.33 -9.89 -13.22
CA ALA A 123 -17.24 -9.08 -12.42
C ALA A 123 -18.21 -9.94 -11.57
N ALA A 124 -18.71 -11.05 -12.13
CA ALA A 124 -19.62 -11.95 -11.43
C ALA A 124 -18.92 -12.78 -10.33
N VAL A 125 -17.70 -13.25 -10.58
CA VAL A 125 -16.94 -14.10 -9.66
C VAL A 125 -16.27 -13.27 -8.55
N GLY A 126 -15.62 -12.17 -8.90
CA GLY A 126 -14.80 -11.38 -7.98
C GLY A 126 -13.66 -12.21 -7.37
N ASP A 127 -13.35 -11.99 -6.10
CA ASP A 127 -12.32 -12.73 -5.36
C ASP A 127 -12.85 -14.02 -4.68
N ARG A 128 -14.08 -14.43 -5.01
CA ARG A 128 -14.76 -15.57 -4.35
C ARG A 128 -14.40 -16.94 -4.93
N ALA A 129 -13.92 -16.98 -6.18
CA ALA A 129 -13.45 -18.19 -6.84
C ALA A 129 -12.35 -17.87 -7.86
N TYR A 130 -11.54 -18.86 -8.23
CA TYR A 130 -10.51 -18.67 -9.25
C TYR A 130 -11.11 -18.68 -10.66
N LEU A 131 -10.84 -17.64 -11.45
CA LEU A 131 -11.25 -17.58 -12.85
C LEU A 131 -10.11 -18.04 -13.77
N LEU A 132 -10.34 -19.13 -14.51
CA LEU A 132 -9.41 -19.66 -15.51
C LEU A 132 -9.98 -19.53 -16.92
N ILE A 133 -9.14 -19.20 -17.90
CA ILE A 133 -9.54 -19.14 -19.31
C ILE A 133 -8.94 -20.32 -20.06
N ALA A 134 -9.76 -21.09 -20.77
CA ALA A 134 -9.29 -22.22 -21.57
C ALA A 134 -8.58 -21.72 -22.85
N GLU A 135 -7.41 -22.29 -23.15
CA GLU A 135 -6.54 -22.07 -24.33
C GLU A 135 -6.04 -20.63 -24.59
N ARG A 136 -6.67 -19.60 -24.04
CA ARG A 136 -6.46 -18.18 -24.38
C ARG A 136 -5.67 -17.42 -23.32
N VAL A 137 -4.36 -17.67 -23.29
CA VAL A 137 -3.41 -16.99 -22.37
C VAL A 137 -3.37 -15.48 -22.57
N ASP A 138 -3.54 -15.02 -23.81
CA ASP A 138 -3.65 -13.61 -24.17
C ASP A 138 -4.86 -12.94 -23.50
N VAL A 139 -6.03 -13.58 -23.54
CA VAL A 139 -7.26 -13.08 -22.92
C VAL A 139 -7.16 -13.13 -21.40
N ALA A 140 -6.67 -14.23 -20.83
CA ALA A 140 -6.47 -14.38 -19.39
C ALA A 140 -5.57 -13.27 -18.84
N SER A 141 -4.47 -13.00 -19.55
CA SER A 141 -3.52 -11.93 -19.24
C SER A 141 -4.14 -10.54 -19.34
N ALA A 142 -4.92 -10.26 -20.40
CA ALA A 142 -5.53 -8.94 -20.62
C ALA A 142 -6.66 -8.62 -19.62
N VAL A 143 -7.39 -9.64 -19.17
CA VAL A 143 -8.50 -9.50 -18.21
C VAL A 143 -8.01 -9.61 -16.77
N GLY A 144 -6.76 -9.99 -16.52
CA GLY A 144 -6.24 -10.21 -15.17
C GLY A 144 -6.93 -11.40 -14.48
N ALA A 145 -7.21 -12.47 -15.23
CA ALA A 145 -7.76 -13.72 -14.71
C ALA A 145 -6.76 -14.43 -13.77
N SER A 146 -7.27 -15.33 -12.92
CA SER A 146 -6.45 -16.09 -11.96
C SER A 146 -5.50 -17.08 -12.64
N GLY A 147 -5.81 -17.53 -13.87
CA GLY A 147 -5.01 -18.51 -14.56
C GLY A 147 -5.59 -18.99 -15.90
N VAL A 148 -5.09 -20.13 -16.38
CA VAL A 148 -5.49 -20.75 -17.66
C VAL A 148 -5.62 -22.27 -17.55
N VAL A 149 -6.48 -22.84 -18.42
CA VAL A 149 -6.56 -24.28 -18.66
C VAL A 149 -6.02 -24.55 -20.06
N LEU A 150 -5.12 -25.50 -20.21
CA LEU A 150 -4.46 -25.83 -21.48
C LEU A 150 -4.73 -27.28 -21.89
N ALA A 151 -5.00 -27.54 -23.16
CA ALA A 151 -5.21 -28.85 -23.75
C ALA A 151 -3.93 -29.67 -23.71
N ASP A 152 -3.97 -30.97 -23.97
CA ASP A 152 -2.78 -31.83 -23.96
C ASP A 152 -1.76 -31.48 -25.06
N ASP A 153 -2.20 -30.90 -26.17
CA ASP A 153 -1.38 -30.41 -27.29
C ASP A 153 -1.11 -28.89 -27.25
N GLY A 154 -1.63 -28.18 -26.24
CA GLY A 154 -1.44 -26.74 -26.07
C GLY A 154 -0.03 -26.36 -25.59
N ILE A 155 0.26 -25.06 -25.51
CA ILE A 155 1.58 -24.57 -25.09
C ILE A 155 1.99 -25.11 -23.70
N PRO A 156 3.28 -25.33 -23.42
CA PRO A 156 3.72 -25.83 -22.12
C PRO A 156 3.31 -24.89 -20.97
N ALA A 157 2.92 -25.46 -19.82
CA ALA A 157 2.44 -24.70 -18.66
C ALA A 157 3.43 -23.60 -18.20
N ILE A 158 4.74 -23.85 -18.32
CA ILE A 158 5.80 -22.87 -18.02
C ILE A 158 5.68 -21.61 -18.87
N VAL A 159 5.43 -21.80 -20.17
CA VAL A 159 5.38 -20.71 -21.15
C VAL A 159 4.15 -19.85 -20.85
N ALA A 160 3.01 -20.49 -20.60
CA ALA A 160 1.78 -19.79 -20.20
C ALA A 160 1.98 -18.97 -18.91
N ARG A 161 2.59 -19.56 -17.87
CA ARG A 161 2.86 -18.88 -16.59
C ARG A 161 3.78 -17.67 -16.79
N SER A 162 4.86 -17.82 -17.56
CA SER A 162 5.79 -16.73 -17.86
C SER A 162 5.13 -15.59 -18.65
N MET A 163 4.22 -15.92 -19.57
CA MET A 163 3.45 -14.92 -20.33
C MET A 163 2.50 -14.11 -19.43
N MET A 164 1.81 -14.76 -18.48
CA MET A 164 0.88 -14.10 -17.56
C MET A 164 1.58 -13.31 -16.45
N MET A 165 2.76 -13.73 -16.00
CA MET A 165 3.53 -13.00 -14.98
C MET A 165 3.97 -11.60 -15.44
N LYS A 166 4.23 -11.42 -16.74
CA LYS A 166 4.71 -10.14 -17.28
C LYS A 166 3.63 -9.06 -17.32
N SER A 167 2.35 -9.44 -17.25
CA SER A 167 1.20 -8.53 -17.40
C SER A 167 0.51 -8.18 -16.09
N ASN A 168 0.52 -9.08 -15.09
CA ASN A 168 -0.10 -8.85 -13.78
C ASN A 168 0.91 -8.34 -12.74
N ALA A 169 1.28 -7.06 -12.86
CA ALA A 169 2.25 -6.43 -11.97
C ALA A 169 1.72 -6.14 -10.54
N ASP A 170 0.44 -6.33 -10.24
CA ASP A 170 -0.10 -6.07 -8.89
C ASP A 170 -0.49 -7.34 -8.12
N SER A 171 -0.49 -8.52 -8.79
CA SER A 171 -0.82 -9.79 -8.13
C SER A 171 0.32 -10.28 -7.26
N ILE A 172 -0.02 -10.68 -6.03
CA ILE A 172 0.87 -11.41 -5.12
C ILE A 172 0.84 -12.91 -5.46
N TYR A 173 -0.20 -13.43 -6.10
CA TYR A 173 -0.33 -14.87 -6.40
C TYR A 173 0.24 -15.26 -7.78
N LEU A 174 0.81 -16.46 -7.87
CA LEU A 174 1.20 -17.11 -9.14
C LEU A 174 -0.03 -17.38 -10.02
N PRO A 175 0.05 -17.14 -11.35
CA PRO A 175 -1.02 -17.55 -12.26
C PRO A 175 -1.21 -19.06 -12.23
N ILE A 176 -2.44 -19.54 -12.00
CA ILE A 176 -2.79 -20.96 -11.98
C ILE A 176 -2.72 -21.52 -13.39
N VAL A 177 -2.12 -22.70 -13.58
CA VAL A 177 -2.09 -23.36 -14.89
C VAL A 177 -2.58 -24.80 -14.76
N ALA A 178 -3.75 -25.10 -15.32
CA ALA A 178 -4.29 -26.46 -15.36
C ALA A 178 -4.08 -27.11 -16.73
N ARG A 179 -4.05 -28.45 -16.77
CA ARG A 179 -4.00 -29.22 -18.02
C ARG A 179 -5.26 -30.08 -18.18
N ALA A 180 -5.94 -29.94 -19.31
CA ALA A 180 -6.99 -30.85 -19.74
C ALA A 180 -6.36 -32.05 -20.45
N ILE A 181 -6.48 -33.24 -19.86
CA ILE A 181 -5.80 -34.46 -20.31
C ILE A 181 -6.77 -35.52 -20.82
N ARG A 182 -6.30 -36.30 -21.79
CA ARG A 182 -7.03 -37.42 -22.42
C ARG A 182 -6.37 -38.78 -22.24
N SER A 183 -5.14 -38.83 -21.71
CA SER A 183 -4.39 -40.08 -21.54
C SER A 183 -3.56 -40.09 -20.25
N ALA A 184 -3.28 -41.29 -19.74
CA ALA A 184 -2.40 -41.53 -18.59
C ALA A 184 -0.99 -40.96 -18.79
N ASN A 185 -0.40 -41.09 -19.98
CA ASN A 185 0.94 -40.59 -20.27
C ASN A 185 0.99 -39.05 -20.26
N SER A 186 -0.06 -38.41 -20.79
CA SER A 186 -0.21 -36.94 -20.73
C SER A 186 -0.34 -36.46 -19.28
N ALA A 187 -1.02 -37.23 -18.42
CA ALA A 187 -1.16 -36.92 -17.00
C ALA A 187 0.20 -36.90 -16.27
N ILE A 188 1.02 -37.94 -16.49
CA ILE A 188 2.36 -38.05 -15.90
C ILE A 188 3.26 -36.91 -16.39
N SER A 189 3.24 -36.61 -17.70
CA SER A 189 4.05 -35.53 -18.28
C SER A 189 3.64 -34.14 -17.78
N ALA A 190 2.33 -33.86 -17.73
CA ALA A 190 1.80 -32.59 -17.21
C ALA A 190 2.14 -32.39 -15.73
N SER A 191 2.05 -33.46 -14.92
CA SER A 191 2.41 -33.44 -13.50
C SER A 191 3.92 -33.32 -13.27
N SER A 192 4.74 -34.05 -14.04
CA SER A 192 6.16 -34.23 -13.73
C SER A 192 7.11 -33.30 -14.51
N SER A 193 6.76 -32.92 -15.74
CA SER A 193 7.66 -32.18 -16.64
C SER A 193 7.23 -30.73 -16.86
N GLU A 194 5.93 -30.48 -16.95
CA GLU A 194 5.41 -29.16 -17.36
C GLU A 194 5.09 -28.24 -16.18
N GLY A 195 4.72 -28.79 -15.02
CA GLY A 195 4.41 -28.01 -13.81
C GLY A 195 3.01 -27.39 -13.83
N ALA A 196 2.02 -28.18 -14.25
CA ALA A 196 0.61 -27.85 -14.07
C ALA A 196 0.25 -27.87 -12.56
N ASP A 197 -0.68 -27.02 -12.15
CA ASP A 197 -1.17 -26.95 -10.76
C ASP A 197 -2.21 -28.02 -10.47
N PHE A 198 -3.01 -28.42 -11.46
CA PHE A 198 -3.94 -29.53 -11.40
C PHE A 198 -4.30 -30.03 -12.81
N LEU A 199 -4.95 -31.19 -12.87
CA LEU A 199 -5.39 -31.84 -14.10
C LEU A 199 -6.92 -31.87 -14.17
N ILE A 200 -7.47 -31.66 -15.36
CA ILE A 200 -8.87 -31.92 -15.68
C ILE A 200 -8.91 -33.11 -16.63
N VAL A 201 -9.55 -34.20 -16.21
CA VAL A 201 -9.72 -35.40 -17.03
C VAL A 201 -11.01 -35.27 -17.83
N ASN A 202 -10.88 -35.23 -19.15
CA ASN A 202 -11.99 -35.22 -20.09
C ASN A 202 -12.10 -36.61 -20.74
N THR A 203 -12.78 -37.54 -20.07
CA THR A 203 -13.06 -38.87 -20.63
C THR A 203 -14.52 -38.97 -21.08
N GLY A 204 -14.76 -39.69 -22.19
CA GLY A 204 -16.08 -40.27 -22.47
C GLY A 204 -16.40 -41.37 -21.46
N ASN A 205 -17.67 -41.77 -21.38
CA ASN A 205 -18.24 -42.63 -20.33
C ASN A 205 -17.49 -43.95 -20.01
N ASP A 206 -16.54 -44.42 -20.83
CA ASP A 206 -15.94 -45.76 -20.69
C ASP A 206 -14.46 -45.76 -20.21
N ASP A 207 -13.75 -44.62 -20.13
CA ASP A 207 -12.29 -44.57 -19.87
C ASP A 207 -11.87 -44.18 -18.44
N PHE A 208 -12.82 -43.95 -17.52
CA PHE A 208 -12.50 -43.61 -16.11
C PHE A 208 -11.64 -44.68 -15.44
N ALA A 209 -11.93 -45.95 -15.78
CA ALA A 209 -11.20 -47.11 -15.27
C ALA A 209 -9.74 -47.14 -15.75
N ASP A 210 -9.43 -46.75 -16.99
CA ASP A 210 -8.08 -46.91 -17.56
C ASP A 210 -7.06 -45.88 -17.03
N VAL A 211 -7.52 -44.68 -16.65
CA VAL A 211 -6.66 -43.65 -16.04
C VAL A 211 -6.34 -43.98 -14.57
N MET A 212 -7.27 -44.63 -13.87
CA MET A 212 -7.15 -44.95 -12.43
C MET A 212 -6.68 -46.40 -12.14
N ASN A 213 -6.95 -47.38 -13.01
CA ASN A 213 -6.65 -48.82 -12.80
C ASN A 213 -5.27 -49.27 -13.31
N GLY A 214 -4.47 -48.39 -13.90
CA GLY A 214 -3.03 -48.59 -13.99
C GLY A 214 -2.36 -47.89 -12.81
N GLY A 215 -1.20 -48.34 -12.33
CA GLY A 215 -0.40 -47.64 -11.29
C GLY A 215 -0.02 -46.17 -11.58
N VAL A 216 -0.56 -45.59 -12.65
CA VAL A 216 -0.56 -44.19 -13.06
C VAL A 216 -1.19 -43.27 -12.01
N GLY A 217 -2.29 -43.68 -11.36
CA GLY A 217 -2.92 -42.87 -10.30
C GLY A 217 -1.99 -42.60 -9.10
N GLN A 218 -1.06 -43.52 -8.81
CA GLN A 218 0.00 -43.33 -7.82
C GLN A 218 1.18 -42.48 -8.32
N GLN A 219 1.32 -42.31 -9.64
CA GLN A 219 2.42 -41.57 -10.26
C GLN A 219 2.09 -40.10 -10.56
N VAL A 220 0.79 -39.75 -10.64
CA VAL A 220 0.33 -38.36 -10.80
C VAL A 220 0.24 -37.70 -9.44
N LYS A 221 1.05 -36.66 -9.22
CA LYS A 221 1.22 -36.08 -7.88
C LYS A 221 0.30 -34.87 -7.61
N ILE A 222 -0.11 -34.15 -8.65
CA ILE A 222 -0.99 -32.97 -8.58
C ILE A 222 -2.50 -33.32 -8.52
N PRO A 223 -3.38 -32.42 -8.02
CA PRO A 223 -4.82 -32.64 -7.95
C PRO A 223 -5.45 -33.03 -9.30
N ILE A 224 -6.41 -33.95 -9.26
CA ILE A 224 -7.11 -34.47 -10.46
C ILE A 224 -8.60 -34.19 -10.31
N PHE A 225 -9.16 -33.48 -11.29
CA PHE A 225 -10.58 -33.15 -11.37
C PHE A 225 -11.21 -33.91 -12.52
N PHE A 226 -12.39 -34.49 -12.29
CA PHE A 226 -13.09 -35.27 -13.31
C PHE A 226 -14.31 -34.54 -13.86
N THR A 227 -14.42 -34.48 -15.19
CA THR A 227 -15.59 -33.93 -15.86
C THR A 227 -16.77 -34.91 -15.82
N LEU A 228 -17.90 -34.48 -15.26
CA LEU A 228 -19.15 -35.25 -15.26
C LEU A 228 -19.92 -35.02 -16.57
N ASN A 229 -20.09 -36.08 -17.36
CA ASN A 229 -20.97 -36.10 -18.53
C ASN A 229 -22.24 -36.87 -18.20
N VAL A 230 -23.39 -36.19 -18.13
CA VAL A 230 -24.68 -36.85 -17.85
C VAL A 230 -25.26 -37.41 -19.14
N HIS A 231 -25.14 -38.72 -19.36
CA HIS A 231 -25.92 -39.44 -20.35
C HIS A 231 -26.56 -40.67 -19.68
N SER A 232 -27.84 -40.51 -19.30
CA SER A 232 -28.81 -41.51 -18.83
C SER A 232 -28.50 -42.35 -17.57
N GLY A 233 -29.31 -42.15 -16.51
CA GLY A 233 -29.74 -43.22 -15.59
C GLY A 233 -29.22 -43.22 -14.15
N SER A 234 -28.07 -42.60 -13.86
CA SER A 234 -27.46 -42.60 -12.51
C SER A 234 -27.55 -41.25 -11.81
N THR A 235 -27.89 -41.25 -10.52
CA THR A 235 -27.98 -40.04 -9.68
C THR A 235 -26.60 -39.42 -9.46
N TYR A 236 -26.49 -38.08 -9.53
CA TYR A 236 -25.25 -37.32 -9.31
C TYR A 236 -24.51 -37.74 -8.02
N SER A 237 -25.25 -38.01 -6.93
CA SER A 237 -24.70 -38.42 -5.63
C SER A 237 -23.88 -39.71 -5.67
N ASP A 238 -24.31 -40.70 -6.47
CA ASP A 238 -23.67 -42.01 -6.49
C ASP A 238 -22.35 -41.98 -7.25
N ILE A 239 -22.22 -41.07 -8.21
CA ILE A 239 -20.99 -40.85 -8.97
C ILE A 239 -20.03 -39.99 -8.16
N THR A 240 -20.48 -38.87 -7.57
CA THR A 240 -19.59 -38.00 -6.77
C THR A 240 -18.98 -38.73 -5.58
N SER A 241 -19.78 -39.47 -4.82
CA SER A 241 -19.28 -40.23 -3.67
C SER A 241 -18.30 -41.34 -4.08
N ARG A 242 -18.52 -42.02 -5.22
CA ARG A 242 -17.56 -43.02 -5.74
C ARG A 242 -16.26 -42.39 -6.21
N LEU A 243 -16.33 -41.23 -6.88
CA LEU A 243 -15.15 -40.51 -7.35
C LEU A 243 -14.30 -40.02 -6.17
N ILE A 244 -14.92 -39.42 -5.16
CA ILE A 244 -14.22 -38.96 -3.95
C ILE A 244 -13.60 -40.13 -3.19
N GLN A 245 -14.32 -41.24 -3.02
CA GLN A 245 -13.79 -42.47 -2.41
C GLN A 245 -12.63 -43.09 -3.20
N SER A 246 -12.53 -42.80 -4.50
CA SER A 246 -11.43 -43.24 -5.36
C SER A 246 -10.21 -42.30 -5.38
N GLY A 247 -10.20 -41.24 -4.55
CA GLY A 247 -9.05 -40.33 -4.41
C GLY A 247 -9.02 -39.14 -5.38
N VAL A 248 -10.14 -38.87 -6.08
CA VAL A 248 -10.31 -37.71 -6.96
C VAL A 248 -10.40 -36.42 -6.14
N SER A 249 -9.72 -35.36 -6.60
CA SER A 249 -9.61 -34.07 -5.89
C SER A 249 -10.79 -33.13 -6.10
N GLY A 250 -11.73 -33.48 -6.97
CA GLY A 250 -12.87 -32.65 -7.25
C GLY A 250 -13.55 -32.98 -8.56
N VAL A 251 -14.58 -32.22 -8.86
CA VAL A 251 -15.50 -32.51 -9.95
C VAL A 251 -15.69 -31.27 -10.83
N VAL A 252 -15.73 -31.49 -12.14
CA VAL A 252 -16.01 -30.47 -13.14
C VAL A 252 -17.42 -30.64 -13.68
N THR A 253 -18.24 -29.59 -13.62
CA THR A 253 -19.65 -29.59 -14.06
C THR A 253 -19.97 -28.35 -14.88
N SER A 254 -21.05 -28.41 -15.68
CA SER A 254 -21.63 -27.24 -16.35
C SER A 254 -22.67 -26.54 -15.47
N LEU A 255 -23.14 -25.36 -15.91
CA LEU A 255 -24.20 -24.60 -15.24
C LEU A 255 -25.55 -25.37 -15.18
N ALA A 256 -25.85 -26.17 -16.20
CA ALA A 256 -27.00 -27.09 -16.13
C ALA A 256 -26.78 -28.19 -15.09
N GLY A 257 -25.55 -28.69 -14.96
CA GLY A 257 -25.23 -29.76 -14.03
C GLY A 257 -25.26 -29.35 -12.55
N ILE A 258 -24.91 -28.11 -12.23
CA ILE A 258 -24.92 -27.64 -10.83
C ILE A 258 -26.34 -27.51 -10.24
N GLN A 259 -27.36 -27.40 -11.10
CA GLN A 259 -28.77 -27.43 -10.65
C GLN A 259 -29.18 -28.82 -10.13
N HIS A 260 -28.47 -29.87 -10.52
CA HIS A 260 -28.70 -31.24 -10.05
C HIS A 260 -27.91 -31.61 -8.78
N LEU A 261 -26.97 -30.76 -8.37
CA LEU A 261 -26.28 -30.87 -7.08
C LEU A 261 -27.10 -30.11 -6.03
N THR A 262 -27.71 -30.81 -5.08
CA THR A 262 -28.44 -30.20 -3.96
C THR A 262 -27.47 -29.60 -2.95
N ASP A 263 -27.92 -28.61 -2.16
CA ASP A 263 -27.07 -27.96 -1.15
C ASP A 263 -26.55 -28.98 -0.12
N ASP A 264 -27.37 -29.95 0.29
CA ASP A 264 -26.94 -31.05 1.17
C ASP A 264 -25.77 -31.88 0.61
N LEU A 265 -25.71 -32.07 -0.73
CA LEU A 265 -24.62 -32.81 -1.36
C LEU A 265 -23.36 -31.97 -1.45
N ILE A 266 -23.49 -30.67 -1.70
CA ILE A 266 -22.35 -29.76 -1.73
C ILE A 266 -21.77 -29.60 -0.32
N GLU A 267 -22.63 -29.49 0.69
CA GLU A 267 -22.21 -29.42 2.09
C GLU A 267 -21.51 -30.71 2.52
N ARG A 268 -22.11 -31.88 2.23
CA ARG A 268 -21.54 -33.19 2.58
C ARG A 268 -20.23 -33.51 1.85
N ASP A 269 -20.13 -33.21 0.55
CA ASP A 269 -19.03 -33.69 -0.30
C ASP A 269 -17.96 -32.62 -0.60
N PHE A 270 -18.24 -31.32 -0.39
CA PHE A 270 -17.38 -30.21 -0.86
C PHE A 270 -17.29 -28.99 0.09
N SER A 271 -17.97 -28.97 1.25
CA SER A 271 -17.83 -27.85 2.20
C SER A 271 -16.76 -28.11 3.27
N LYS A 272 -16.30 -27.02 3.92
CA LYS A 272 -15.33 -27.09 5.02
C LYS A 272 -15.91 -27.88 6.18
N VAL A 273 -15.51 -29.12 6.28
CA VAL A 273 -15.62 -29.90 7.51
C VAL A 273 -14.55 -29.38 8.47
N ASP A 274 -14.93 -28.46 9.36
CA ASP A 274 -14.28 -28.30 10.68
C ASP A 274 -14.69 -29.50 11.56
N ASP A 275 -14.44 -30.74 11.13
CA ASP A 275 -14.48 -31.89 12.02
C ASP A 275 -13.09 -32.06 12.60
N ILE A 276 -12.93 -31.51 13.79
CA ILE A 276 -12.27 -32.25 14.86
C ILE A 276 -12.87 -33.66 14.82
N GLU A 277 -12.08 -34.68 14.48
CA GLU A 277 -12.51 -36.08 14.56
C GLU A 277 -13.01 -36.38 15.99
N GLU A 278 -14.31 -36.30 16.22
CA GLU A 278 -14.99 -37.13 17.20
C GLU A 278 -15.23 -38.51 16.56
N VAL A 279 -14.51 -39.49 17.10
CA VAL A 279 -14.65 -40.92 16.86
C VAL A 279 -16.15 -41.33 16.81
N PRO A 280 -16.59 -42.13 15.83
CA PRO A 280 -18.00 -42.44 15.64
C PRO A 280 -18.57 -43.26 16.80
N GLN A 281 -19.51 -42.66 17.54
CA GLN A 281 -20.37 -43.39 18.47
C GLN A 281 -21.34 -44.27 17.69
N ALA A 282 -21.15 -45.59 17.84
CA ALA A 282 -22.11 -46.59 17.45
C ALA A 282 -23.48 -46.34 18.11
N SER A 283 -24.52 -46.53 17.31
CA SER A 283 -25.94 -46.44 17.62
C SER A 283 -26.35 -46.98 18.99
N ASN A 284 -27.14 -46.17 19.69
CA ASN A 284 -27.94 -46.50 20.86
C ASN A 284 -28.58 -47.90 20.78
N SER A 285 -28.25 -48.74 21.77
CA SER A 285 -29.20 -49.74 22.26
C SER A 285 -29.21 -49.74 23.79
N SER A 286 -30.40 -49.46 24.32
CA SER A 286 -30.89 -49.77 25.67
C SER A 286 -30.10 -49.27 26.88
N ALA A 287 -30.70 -48.28 27.54
CA ALA A 287 -30.54 -48.00 28.96
C ALA A 287 -30.89 -49.22 29.84
N SER A 288 -30.38 -49.14 31.08
CA SER A 288 -30.68 -49.95 32.29
C SER A 288 -29.68 -51.07 32.62
N THR A 289 -28.73 -50.79 33.52
CA THR A 289 -28.65 -51.44 34.85
C THR A 289 -27.49 -50.87 35.70
N LEU A 290 -27.83 -50.45 36.93
CA LEU A 290 -27.03 -50.44 38.17
C LEU A 290 -25.68 -49.68 38.15
N GLU A 291 -25.53 -48.53 38.81
CA GLU A 291 -25.44 -48.40 40.28
C GLU A 291 -25.00 -49.69 40.99
N ASN A 292 -23.69 -49.85 41.21
CA ASN A 292 -23.15 -50.25 42.52
C ASN A 292 -21.62 -50.16 42.61
N ALA A 293 -21.21 -49.71 43.80
CA ALA A 293 -19.94 -49.97 44.50
C ALA A 293 -18.71 -49.13 44.14
N ASN A 294 -18.56 -48.07 44.93
CA ASN A 294 -17.30 -47.54 45.44
C ASN A 294 -16.27 -48.65 45.74
N ASN A 295 -15.02 -48.48 45.28
CA ASN A 295 -13.83 -48.40 46.15
C ASN A 295 -12.53 -48.31 45.32
N ALA A 296 -11.75 -47.27 45.63
CA ALA A 296 -10.29 -47.20 45.62
C ALA A 296 -9.52 -47.70 44.38
N THR A 297 -8.95 -46.77 43.60
CA THR A 297 -7.52 -46.43 43.72
C THR A 297 -7.22 -45.13 43.00
N VAL A 298 -6.59 -44.22 43.73
CA VAL A 298 -5.90 -43.04 43.22
C VAL A 298 -4.83 -43.52 42.23
N LEU A 299 -5.00 -43.22 40.95
CA LEU A 299 -3.91 -43.19 39.98
C LEU A 299 -3.83 -41.77 39.41
N THR A 300 -2.84 -41.09 39.94
CA THR A 300 -2.31 -39.80 39.50
C THR A 300 -2.10 -39.75 37.99
N ARG A 301 -2.82 -38.84 37.33
CA ARG A 301 -2.36 -37.95 36.24
C ARG A 301 -1.08 -38.43 35.53
N GLU A 302 -1.23 -39.28 34.52
CA GLU A 302 -0.14 -39.55 33.58
C GLU A 302 0.19 -38.27 32.80
N LYS A 303 1.48 -37.92 32.82
CA LYS A 303 2.08 -36.80 32.10
C LYS A 303 1.74 -36.89 30.61
N THR A 304 1.15 -35.84 30.06
CA THR A 304 1.03 -35.58 28.63
C THR A 304 2.41 -35.70 27.96
N LYS A 305 2.64 -36.79 27.22
CA LYS A 305 3.84 -36.99 26.41
C LYS A 305 3.71 -36.15 25.14
N VAL A 306 4.49 -35.09 25.05
CA VAL A 306 4.70 -34.33 23.81
C VAL A 306 5.59 -35.17 22.89
N ALA A 307 5.09 -35.55 21.71
CA ALA A 307 5.72 -36.54 20.82
C ALA A 307 7.14 -36.17 20.37
N GLY A 308 7.45 -34.87 20.27
CA GLY A 308 8.79 -34.41 19.87
C GLY A 308 9.86 -34.48 20.96
N PHE A 309 9.50 -34.80 22.20
CA PHE A 309 10.43 -34.79 23.32
C PHE A 309 10.13 -35.89 24.34
N THR A 310 10.28 -37.16 23.94
CA THR A 310 9.81 -38.28 24.77
C THR A 310 10.50 -38.43 26.15
N LYS A 311 11.56 -37.65 26.41
CA LYS A 311 12.20 -37.44 27.72
C LYS A 311 12.47 -35.94 27.96
N LEU A 312 11.45 -35.18 28.35
CA LEU A 312 11.62 -33.77 28.70
C LEU A 312 12.16 -33.59 30.13
N ASP A 313 13.19 -32.76 30.25
CA ASP A 313 13.54 -32.11 31.51
C ASP A 313 12.45 -31.09 31.88
N GLU A 314 12.12 -30.98 33.16
CA GLU A 314 11.07 -30.07 33.69
C GLU A 314 11.29 -28.60 33.25
N LYS A 315 12.56 -28.20 33.08
CA LYS A 315 12.95 -26.87 32.58
C LYS A 315 12.49 -26.62 31.13
N VAL A 316 12.55 -27.61 30.25
CA VAL A 316 12.16 -27.47 28.83
C VAL A 316 10.65 -27.33 28.72
N LEU A 317 9.89 -28.06 29.53
CA LEU A 317 8.43 -27.94 29.59
C LEU A 317 8.00 -26.53 30.01
N GLN A 318 8.66 -25.96 31.03
CA GLN A 318 8.41 -24.59 31.49
C GLN A 318 8.71 -23.55 30.41
N LEU A 319 9.77 -23.74 29.63
CA LEU A 319 10.09 -22.85 28.50
C LEU A 319 9.02 -22.90 27.41
N ILE A 320 8.55 -24.09 27.03
CA ILE A 320 7.46 -24.24 26.05
C ILE A 320 6.17 -23.57 26.54
N GLU A 321 5.81 -23.76 27.83
CA GLU A 321 4.63 -23.12 28.43
C GLU A 321 4.73 -21.60 28.45
N ARG A 322 5.95 -21.05 28.61
CA ARG A 322 6.20 -19.60 28.59
C ARG A 322 6.34 -19.02 27.18
N GLU A 323 6.80 -19.81 26.23
CA GLU A 323 7.01 -19.41 24.83
C GLU A 323 5.69 -19.20 24.08
N LYS A 324 4.75 -20.14 24.20
CA LYS A 324 3.46 -20.07 23.51
C LYS A 324 2.69 -18.74 23.68
N PRO A 325 2.52 -18.18 24.90
CA PRO A 325 1.80 -16.91 25.05
C PRO A 325 2.54 -15.73 24.40
N ILE A 326 3.88 -15.69 24.49
CA ILE A 326 4.70 -14.62 23.87
C ILE A 326 4.58 -14.68 22.34
N LEU A 327 4.62 -15.87 21.75
CA LEU A 327 4.40 -16.04 20.29
C LEU A 327 2.99 -15.63 19.88
N SER A 328 1.97 -15.95 20.69
CA SER A 328 0.59 -15.54 20.45
C SER A 328 0.43 -14.01 20.52
N GLU A 329 1.11 -13.35 21.45
CA GLU A 329 1.15 -11.90 21.54
C GLU A 329 1.84 -11.29 20.31
N ALA A 330 2.96 -11.88 19.87
CA ALA A 330 3.64 -11.46 18.65
C ALA A 330 2.73 -11.52 17.42
N VAL A 331 1.98 -12.63 17.25
CA VAL A 331 0.97 -12.77 16.19
C VAL A 331 -0.08 -11.66 16.27
N ALA A 332 -0.61 -11.38 17.47
CA ALA A 332 -1.64 -10.37 17.66
C ALA A 332 -1.14 -8.95 17.31
N VAL A 333 0.07 -8.59 17.77
CA VAL A 333 0.66 -7.27 17.50
C VAL A 333 1.02 -7.13 16.01
N ILE A 334 1.56 -8.17 15.36
CA ILE A 334 1.86 -8.12 13.92
C ILE A 334 0.57 -7.98 13.10
N ARG A 335 -0.49 -8.75 13.40
CA ARG A 335 -1.79 -8.62 12.70
C ARG A 335 -2.41 -7.23 12.87
N LYS A 336 -2.26 -6.63 14.05
CA LYS A 336 -2.71 -5.26 14.32
C LYS A 336 -1.91 -4.22 13.52
N ALA A 337 -0.59 -4.40 13.45
CA ALA A 337 0.34 -3.46 12.83
C ALA A 337 0.37 -3.54 11.29
N ALA A 338 0.24 -4.75 10.74
CA ALA A 338 0.26 -5.03 9.31
C ALA A 338 -0.80 -6.09 8.96
N PRO A 339 -2.09 -5.71 8.85
CA PRO A 339 -3.18 -6.65 8.57
C PRO A 339 -3.05 -7.42 7.25
N MET A 340 -2.30 -6.87 6.29
CA MET A 340 -2.06 -7.48 4.97
C MET A 340 -0.85 -8.44 4.96
N MET A 341 -0.15 -8.61 6.09
CA MET A 341 1.00 -9.51 6.21
C MET A 341 0.51 -10.94 6.49
N GLU A 342 0.20 -11.68 5.43
CA GLU A 342 -0.24 -13.08 5.51
C GLU A 342 0.86 -14.02 6.04
N GLU A 343 2.15 -13.64 5.97
CA GLU A 343 3.26 -14.46 6.48
C GLU A 343 3.22 -14.70 8.00
N VAL A 344 2.36 -13.97 8.73
CA VAL A 344 2.03 -14.29 10.12
C VAL A 344 1.57 -15.72 10.31
N ASP A 345 0.90 -16.32 9.33
CA ASP A 345 0.40 -17.68 9.44
C ASP A 345 1.55 -18.71 9.52
N LEU A 346 2.75 -18.38 9.00
CA LEU A 346 3.95 -19.18 9.23
C LEU A 346 4.32 -19.26 10.71
N LEU A 347 4.13 -18.16 11.46
CA LEU A 347 4.41 -18.10 12.88
C LEU A 347 3.35 -18.86 13.70
N VAL A 348 2.08 -18.72 13.32
CA VAL A 348 0.97 -19.47 13.93
C VAL A 348 1.22 -20.98 13.79
N ASP A 349 1.55 -21.41 12.58
CA ASP A 349 1.84 -22.81 12.29
C ASP A 349 3.07 -23.29 13.04
N ALA A 350 4.18 -22.55 13.03
CA ALA A 350 5.39 -22.91 13.76
C ALA A 350 5.14 -23.03 15.28
N ALA A 351 4.33 -22.14 15.87
CA ALA A 351 3.97 -22.19 17.28
C ALA A 351 3.09 -23.40 17.62
N SER A 352 2.17 -23.80 16.74
CA SER A 352 1.34 -25.00 16.92
C SER A 352 2.17 -26.30 16.91
N ARG A 353 3.23 -26.33 16.09
CA ARG A 353 4.10 -27.49 15.87
C ARG A 353 5.25 -27.63 16.88
N LEU A 354 5.31 -26.76 17.89
CA LEU A 354 6.27 -26.90 19.01
C LEU A 354 6.16 -28.26 19.70
N SER A 355 4.97 -28.88 19.69
CA SER A 355 4.72 -30.21 20.27
C SER A 355 4.97 -31.39 19.32
N GLU A 356 5.23 -31.13 18.04
CA GLU A 356 5.47 -32.16 17.04
C GLU A 356 6.94 -32.62 17.02
N PRO A 357 7.23 -33.80 16.41
CA PRO A 357 8.59 -34.26 16.17
C PRO A 357 9.49 -33.21 15.50
N PHE A 358 10.81 -33.37 15.68
CA PHE A 358 11.83 -32.51 15.11
C PHE A 358 11.78 -32.56 13.57
N LEU A 359 11.76 -31.42 12.89
CA LEU A 359 11.61 -31.37 11.44
C LEU A 359 12.96 -31.25 10.73
N LEU A 360 13.41 -32.32 10.08
CA LEU A 360 14.61 -32.36 9.26
C LEU A 360 14.25 -32.25 7.77
N VAL A 361 14.64 -31.14 7.15
CA VAL A 361 14.37 -30.88 5.72
C VAL A 361 15.61 -31.17 4.88
N ILE A 362 15.49 -32.08 3.92
CA ILE A 362 16.60 -32.53 3.08
C ILE A 362 16.53 -31.84 1.73
N VAL A 363 17.52 -30.98 1.43
CA VAL A 363 17.57 -30.13 0.24
C VAL A 363 18.79 -30.45 -0.61
N GLY A 364 18.72 -30.23 -1.92
CA GLY A 364 19.85 -30.39 -2.83
C GLY A 364 19.39 -30.54 -4.26
N GLU A 365 20.32 -30.51 -5.21
CA GLU A 365 19.98 -30.58 -6.63
C GLU A 365 19.29 -31.88 -7.06
N PHE A 366 18.63 -31.81 -8.22
CA PHE A 366 18.20 -33.03 -8.88
C PHE A 366 19.42 -33.93 -9.15
N ASN A 367 19.26 -35.24 -8.93
CA ASN A 367 20.34 -36.23 -9.05
C ASN A 367 21.53 -36.03 -8.07
N SER A 368 21.40 -35.26 -6.98
CA SER A 368 22.42 -35.22 -5.93
C SER A 368 22.41 -36.45 -5.01
N GLY A 369 21.41 -37.32 -5.17
CA GLY A 369 21.26 -38.58 -4.43
C GLY A 369 20.52 -38.45 -3.09
N LYS A 370 19.62 -37.46 -2.96
CA LYS A 370 18.75 -37.26 -1.78
C LYS A 370 17.93 -38.49 -1.41
N SER A 371 17.19 -39.06 -2.36
CA SER A 371 16.33 -40.22 -2.11
C SER A 371 17.16 -41.46 -1.73
N THR A 372 18.29 -41.70 -2.41
CA THR A 372 19.26 -42.75 -2.03
C THR A 372 19.84 -42.51 -0.64
N PHE A 373 20.12 -41.26 -0.28
CA PHE A 373 20.58 -40.87 1.06
C PHE A 373 19.53 -41.21 2.13
N ILE A 374 18.26 -40.86 1.91
CA ILE A 374 17.16 -41.17 2.83
C ILE A 374 16.99 -42.68 2.97
N ASN A 375 17.00 -43.42 1.86
CA ASN A 375 16.95 -44.88 1.89
C ASN A 375 18.12 -45.48 2.68
N ALA A 376 19.34 -44.96 2.50
CA ALA A 376 20.52 -45.37 3.25
C ALA A 376 20.38 -45.05 4.75
N LEU A 377 19.80 -43.91 5.11
CA LEU A 377 19.55 -43.52 6.51
C LEU A 377 18.51 -44.43 7.17
N LEU A 378 17.39 -44.70 6.48
CA LEU A 378 16.31 -45.54 6.98
C LEU A 378 16.62 -47.06 6.89
N GLY A 379 17.64 -47.43 6.13
CA GLY A 379 18.14 -48.80 5.97
C GLY A 379 17.31 -49.70 5.04
N ARG A 380 16.35 -49.15 4.30
CA ARG A 380 15.52 -49.84 3.30
C ARG A 380 15.24 -48.91 2.11
N GLN A 381 14.77 -49.49 1.00
CA GLN A 381 14.37 -48.74 -0.20
C GLN A 381 12.90 -48.32 -0.10
N TYR A 382 12.63 -47.19 0.56
CA TYR A 382 11.27 -46.61 0.67
C TYR A 382 10.98 -45.63 -0.47
N LEU A 383 11.97 -44.85 -0.88
CA LEU A 383 11.83 -43.84 -1.93
C LEU A 383 12.34 -44.38 -3.28
N GLN A 384 11.67 -44.00 -4.38
CA GLN A 384 12.12 -44.36 -5.73
C GLN A 384 13.41 -43.62 -6.11
N GLU A 385 14.38 -44.37 -6.64
CA GLU A 385 15.69 -43.88 -7.09
C GLU A 385 15.76 -43.85 -8.63
N GLY A 386 16.36 -42.80 -9.21
CA GLY A 386 16.44 -42.67 -10.66
C GLY A 386 17.22 -41.46 -11.18
N VAL A 387 17.61 -41.53 -12.46
CA VAL A 387 18.39 -40.50 -13.18
C VAL A 387 17.49 -39.42 -13.79
N VAL A 388 16.17 -39.63 -13.79
CA VAL A 388 15.12 -38.68 -14.21
C VAL A 388 14.43 -38.13 -12.95
N PRO A 389 13.90 -36.87 -12.91
CA PRO A 389 13.19 -36.32 -11.75
C PRO A 389 12.23 -37.29 -11.07
N THR A 390 12.67 -37.90 -9.96
CA THR A 390 11.91 -38.90 -9.19
C THR A 390 11.00 -38.24 -8.15
N THR A 391 11.46 -37.15 -7.53
CA THR A 391 10.71 -36.36 -6.54
C THR A 391 10.29 -35.02 -7.16
N ASN A 392 9.03 -34.91 -7.60
CA ASN A 392 8.42 -33.67 -8.13
C ASN A 392 7.59 -32.91 -7.08
N GLU A 393 7.31 -33.55 -5.95
CA GLU A 393 6.54 -32.99 -4.83
C GLU A 393 7.23 -33.30 -3.50
N ILE A 394 6.94 -32.50 -2.49
CA ILE A 394 7.51 -32.64 -1.15
C ILE A 394 6.85 -33.83 -0.47
N MET A 395 7.66 -34.75 0.04
CA MET A 395 7.19 -35.94 0.76
C MET A 395 7.59 -35.84 2.23
N LEU A 396 6.61 -35.97 3.12
CA LEU A 396 6.80 -35.98 4.56
C LEU A 396 6.78 -37.42 5.06
N LEU A 397 7.86 -37.85 5.71
CA LEU A 397 7.98 -39.18 6.32
C LEU A 397 7.78 -39.04 7.84
N SER A 398 6.76 -39.72 8.35
CA SER A 398 6.36 -39.68 9.76
C SER A 398 6.22 -41.08 10.35
N TYR A 399 6.28 -41.18 11.67
CA TYR A 399 6.17 -42.47 12.36
C TYR A 399 4.74 -43.00 12.42
N SER A 400 4.59 -44.33 12.35
CA SER A 400 3.34 -45.02 12.68
C SER A 400 3.59 -46.32 13.44
N GLU A 401 2.70 -46.61 14.41
CA GLU A 401 2.73 -47.80 15.27
C GLU A 401 2.09 -49.04 14.61
N ILE A 402 1.45 -48.89 13.44
CA ILE A 402 0.68 -49.98 12.83
C ILE A 402 1.60 -50.91 12.02
N ASP A 403 1.95 -52.06 12.59
CA ASP A 403 2.64 -53.20 11.92
C ASP A 403 1.66 -53.97 10.98
N SER A 404 1.03 -53.30 10.02
CA SER A 404 0.26 -54.00 8.96
C SER A 404 1.21 -54.49 7.86
N GLU A 405 1.01 -55.72 7.37
CA GLU A 405 1.83 -56.35 6.32
C GLU A 405 1.92 -55.56 4.99
N SER A 406 1.14 -54.49 4.83
CA SER A 406 1.35 -53.42 3.85
C SER A 406 2.25 -52.32 4.48
N PHE A 407 3.57 -52.47 4.34
CA PHE A 407 4.62 -51.67 5.00
C PHE A 407 4.63 -50.14 4.75
N GLU A 408 3.68 -49.58 4.01
CA GLU A 408 3.67 -48.17 3.60
C GLU A 408 2.22 -47.68 3.48
N ARG A 409 1.78 -46.79 4.39
CA ARG A 409 0.57 -45.99 4.17
C ARG A 409 1.01 -44.61 3.72
N CYS A 410 0.89 -44.34 2.43
CA CYS A 410 1.08 -43.01 1.90
C CYS A 410 -0.28 -42.41 1.54
N GLU A 411 -0.55 -41.24 2.09
CA GLU A 411 -1.79 -40.51 1.88
C GLU A 411 -1.50 -39.14 1.29
N ARG A 412 -2.45 -38.64 0.50
CA ARG A 412 -2.42 -37.27 0.03
C ARG A 412 -3.34 -36.43 0.89
N HIS A 413 -2.76 -35.49 1.63
CA HIS A 413 -3.53 -34.54 2.41
C HIS A 413 -4.25 -33.55 1.47
N PRO A 414 -5.35 -32.91 1.89
CA PRO A 414 -6.12 -31.97 1.06
C PRO A 414 -5.30 -30.78 0.50
N ASP A 415 -4.22 -30.40 1.18
CA ASP A 415 -3.27 -29.38 0.70
C ASP A 415 -2.35 -29.88 -0.44
N GLY A 416 -2.46 -31.15 -0.84
CA GLY A 416 -1.63 -31.80 -1.85
C GLY A 416 -0.25 -32.21 -1.34
N GLN A 417 -0.04 -32.33 -0.02
CA GLN A 417 1.17 -32.93 0.56
C GLN A 417 1.09 -34.46 0.55
N PHE A 418 2.21 -35.11 0.25
CA PHE A 418 2.32 -36.57 0.28
C PHE A 418 2.92 -36.98 1.62
N MET A 419 2.11 -37.59 2.49
CA MET A 419 2.54 -38.06 3.81
C MET A 419 2.68 -39.57 3.78
N CYS A 420 3.88 -40.08 4.07
CA CYS A 420 4.13 -41.50 4.20
C CYS A 420 4.44 -41.86 5.66
N TYR A 421 3.64 -42.77 6.19
CA TYR A 421 3.78 -43.26 7.54
C TYR A 421 4.59 -44.56 7.56
N LEU A 422 5.74 -44.52 8.23
CA LEU A 422 6.70 -45.62 8.28
C LEU A 422 7.01 -46.03 9.73
N SER A 423 7.11 -47.32 9.99
CA SER A 423 7.44 -47.87 11.32
C SER A 423 8.96 -47.93 11.55
N VAL A 424 9.65 -46.78 11.41
CA VAL A 424 11.11 -46.67 11.62
C VAL A 424 11.41 -45.93 12.93
N PRO A 425 12.29 -46.46 13.81
CA PRO A 425 12.57 -45.84 15.12
C PRO A 425 13.03 -44.38 15.09
N ILE A 426 13.83 -43.98 14.09
CA ILE A 426 14.30 -42.59 13.94
C ILE A 426 13.13 -41.61 13.75
N LEU A 427 12.01 -42.07 13.18
CA LEU A 427 10.86 -41.23 12.89
C LEU A 427 10.01 -40.89 14.12
N LYS A 428 10.22 -41.58 15.25
CA LYS A 428 9.50 -41.32 16.50
C LYS A 428 9.76 -39.92 17.04
N GLU A 429 11.00 -39.45 16.87
CA GLU A 429 11.48 -38.16 17.40
C GLU A 429 11.71 -37.12 16.29
N MET A 430 11.73 -37.55 15.02
CA MET A 430 12.11 -36.72 13.88
C MET A 430 11.24 -37.01 12.64
N ASN A 431 10.61 -35.98 12.09
CA ASN A 431 9.98 -36.05 10.77
C ASN A 431 11.01 -35.70 9.68
N LEU A 432 11.06 -36.50 8.61
CA LEU A 432 11.93 -36.25 7.46
C LEU A 432 11.13 -35.66 6.32
N VAL A 433 11.69 -34.66 5.64
CA VAL A 433 11.10 -34.09 4.44
C VAL A 433 12.02 -34.35 3.26
N ASP A 434 11.60 -35.19 2.32
CA ASP A 434 12.23 -35.29 0.99
C ASP A 434 11.72 -34.15 0.12
N THR A 435 12.64 -33.41 -0.48
CA THR A 435 12.31 -32.22 -1.25
C THR A 435 12.68 -32.43 -2.72
N PRO A 436 11.92 -31.86 -3.66
CA PRO A 436 12.28 -31.90 -5.07
C PRO A 436 13.60 -31.12 -5.30
N GLY A 437 14.32 -31.41 -6.40
CA GLY A 437 15.69 -30.89 -6.58
C GLY A 437 15.82 -29.40 -6.90
N THR A 438 16.77 -28.67 -6.31
CA THR A 438 16.92 -27.19 -6.41
C THR A 438 17.09 -26.62 -7.83
N ASN A 439 17.51 -27.45 -8.79
CA ASN A 439 17.66 -27.07 -10.21
C ASN A 439 16.35 -26.89 -10.98
N VAL A 440 15.23 -27.30 -10.38
CA VAL A 440 13.92 -27.01 -10.93
C VAL A 440 13.62 -25.57 -10.54
N ILE A 441 13.58 -24.64 -11.52
CA ILE A 441 13.40 -23.17 -11.39
C ILE A 441 12.73 -22.82 -10.05
N LEU A 442 13.37 -22.00 -9.20
CA LEU A 442 12.94 -21.66 -7.84
C LEU A 442 11.42 -21.41 -7.68
N GLN A 443 10.77 -20.86 -8.71
CA GLN A 443 9.31 -20.64 -8.79
C GLN A 443 8.45 -21.92 -8.74
N ARG A 444 8.96 -23.08 -9.19
CA ARG A 444 8.26 -24.37 -9.13
C ARG A 444 8.31 -25.01 -7.74
N GLN A 445 9.32 -24.69 -6.93
CA GLN A 445 9.51 -25.25 -5.58
C GLN A 445 9.17 -24.24 -4.50
N GLN A 446 8.14 -23.46 -4.77
CA GLN A 446 7.73 -22.39 -3.91
C GLN A 446 7.31 -22.91 -2.53
N ARG A 447 6.60 -24.05 -2.43
CA ARG A 447 6.29 -24.69 -1.13
C ARG A 447 7.55 -25.03 -0.31
N LEU A 448 8.61 -25.50 -0.97
CA LEU A 448 9.86 -25.82 -0.29
C LEU A 448 10.42 -24.55 0.36
N THR A 449 10.48 -23.46 -0.40
CA THR A 449 10.98 -22.18 0.10
C THR A 449 10.03 -21.51 1.09
N GLU A 450 8.72 -21.51 0.86
CA GLU A 450 7.75 -20.72 1.65
C GLU A 450 7.26 -21.43 2.91
N GLU A 451 7.12 -22.75 2.85
CA GLU A 451 6.50 -23.51 3.93
C GLU A 451 7.54 -24.28 4.74
N TYR A 452 8.42 -25.03 4.09
CA TYR A 452 9.30 -25.97 4.78
C TYR A 452 10.61 -25.35 5.25
N VAL A 453 11.28 -24.50 4.46
CA VAL A 453 12.54 -23.85 4.90
C VAL A 453 12.35 -22.99 6.17
N PRO A 454 11.30 -22.14 6.29
CA PRO A 454 11.10 -21.34 7.49
C PRO A 454 10.79 -22.21 8.73
N ARG A 455 10.07 -23.32 8.53
CA ARG A 455 9.66 -24.26 9.59
C ARG A 455 10.70 -25.31 9.92
N ALA A 456 11.73 -25.51 9.07
CA ALA A 456 12.77 -26.49 9.29
C ALA A 456 13.51 -26.20 10.60
N ASP A 457 13.66 -27.22 11.44
CA ASP A 457 14.49 -27.14 12.64
C ASP A 457 15.97 -27.38 12.28
N LEU A 458 16.21 -28.26 11.31
CA LEU A 458 17.51 -28.51 10.71
C LEU A 458 17.37 -28.70 9.20
N ILE A 459 18.31 -28.12 8.45
CA ILE A 459 18.40 -28.32 7.00
C ILE A 459 19.61 -29.21 6.71
N LEU A 460 19.37 -30.32 6.02
CA LEU A 460 20.42 -31.17 5.48
C LEU A 460 20.62 -30.87 4.00
N PHE A 461 21.75 -30.28 3.65
CA PHE A 461 22.04 -29.86 2.28
C PHE A 461 22.92 -30.90 1.56
N VAL A 462 22.31 -31.70 0.70
CA VAL A 462 22.94 -32.80 -0.04
C VAL A 462 23.49 -32.29 -1.38
N LEU A 463 24.80 -32.10 -1.41
CA LEU A 463 25.60 -31.75 -2.58
C LEU A 463 26.10 -33.00 -3.29
N SER A 464 26.30 -32.90 -4.59
CA SER A 464 26.91 -33.97 -5.39
C SER A 464 28.42 -33.74 -5.56
N SER A 465 29.25 -34.77 -5.36
CA SER A 465 30.71 -34.70 -5.50
C SER A 465 31.22 -34.33 -6.89
N ASP A 466 30.42 -34.53 -7.94
CA ASP A 466 30.79 -34.18 -9.32
C ASP A 466 30.73 -32.67 -9.61
N ARG A 467 29.73 -31.97 -9.07
CA ARG A 467 29.50 -30.53 -9.23
C ARG A 467 28.95 -29.91 -7.94
N PRO A 468 29.78 -29.73 -6.91
CA PRO A 468 29.32 -29.09 -5.68
C PRO A 468 29.13 -27.59 -5.88
N LEU A 469 28.10 -27.01 -5.24
CA LEU A 469 27.80 -25.57 -5.20
C LEU A 469 27.55 -24.95 -6.58
N THR A 470 26.55 -25.48 -7.27
CA THR A 470 26.07 -24.88 -8.52
C THR A 470 25.40 -23.52 -8.28
N GLU A 471 25.05 -22.80 -9.36
CA GLU A 471 24.32 -21.53 -9.27
C GLU A 471 22.96 -21.68 -8.56
N SER A 472 22.24 -22.79 -8.79
CA SER A 472 20.95 -23.05 -8.15
C SER A 472 21.11 -23.27 -6.63
N GLU A 473 22.14 -24.01 -6.23
CA GLU A 473 22.46 -24.30 -4.82
C GLU A 473 22.92 -23.04 -4.09
N VAL A 474 23.75 -22.22 -4.74
CA VAL A 474 24.18 -20.92 -4.20
C VAL A 474 22.99 -20.00 -4.00
N GLY A 475 22.08 -19.91 -4.97
CA GLY A 475 20.85 -19.12 -4.86
C GLY A 475 19.95 -19.62 -3.73
N PHE A 476 19.83 -20.93 -3.55
CA PHE A 476 19.04 -21.52 -2.47
C PHE A 476 19.68 -21.32 -1.09
N LEU A 477 21.01 -21.41 -0.96
CA LEU A 477 21.73 -21.13 0.28
C LEU A 477 21.59 -19.67 0.71
N GLN A 478 21.63 -18.73 -0.23
CA GLN A 478 21.34 -17.32 0.04
C GLN A 478 19.93 -17.10 0.57
N TYR A 479 18.96 -17.91 0.13
CA TYR A 479 17.61 -17.87 0.67
C TYR A 479 17.55 -18.42 2.11
N ILE A 480 18.13 -19.61 2.35
CA ILE A 480 18.18 -20.21 3.69
C ILE A 480 18.85 -19.24 4.69
N GLN A 481 19.90 -18.54 4.27
CA GLN A 481 20.63 -17.58 5.10
C GLN A 481 19.73 -16.50 5.71
N GLN A 482 18.67 -16.08 5.01
CA GLN A 482 17.73 -15.06 5.49
C GLN A 482 16.95 -15.52 6.72
N TRP A 483 16.74 -16.83 6.87
CA TRP A 483 16.06 -17.47 7.99
C TRP A 483 17.02 -17.90 9.10
N LYS A 484 18.34 -17.69 8.93
CA LYS A 484 19.40 -18.04 9.89
C LYS A 484 19.31 -19.48 10.41
N LYS A 485 18.85 -20.40 9.56
CA LYS A 485 18.70 -21.82 9.91
C LYS A 485 20.05 -22.52 9.97
N LYS A 486 20.17 -23.50 10.85
CA LYS A 486 21.33 -24.39 10.88
C LYS A 486 21.31 -25.29 9.66
N VAL A 487 22.44 -25.33 8.94
CA VAL A 487 22.62 -26.15 7.75
C VAL A 487 23.76 -27.13 8.00
N VAL A 488 23.50 -28.42 7.78
CA VAL A 488 24.51 -29.48 7.76
C VAL A 488 24.68 -29.94 6.32
N PHE A 489 25.90 -29.92 5.83
CA PHE A 489 26.19 -30.29 4.45
C PHE A 489 26.57 -31.77 4.34
N VAL A 490 26.10 -32.41 3.28
CA VAL A 490 26.44 -33.77 2.89
C VAL A 490 27.01 -33.75 1.49
N LEU A 491 28.29 -34.08 1.33
CA LEU A 491 28.92 -34.22 0.03
C LEU A 491 28.79 -35.69 -0.42
N ASN A 492 27.76 -35.97 -1.19
CA ASN A 492 27.35 -37.32 -1.58
C ASN A 492 28.05 -37.78 -2.87
N LYS A 493 28.07 -39.10 -3.11
CA LYS A 493 28.82 -39.76 -4.20
C LYS A 493 30.33 -39.71 -4.01
N LEU A 494 30.78 -39.92 -2.78
CA LEU A 494 32.21 -40.06 -2.43
C LEU A 494 32.94 -41.10 -3.30
N ASP A 495 32.24 -42.13 -3.78
CA ASP A 495 32.74 -43.19 -4.66
C ASP A 495 33.25 -42.69 -6.02
N LEU A 496 32.96 -41.43 -6.40
CA LEU A 496 33.47 -40.81 -7.63
C LEU A 496 34.92 -40.32 -7.49
N TYR A 497 35.37 -39.98 -6.28
CA TYR A 497 36.74 -39.53 -6.07
C TYR A 497 37.70 -40.70 -6.07
N ARG A 498 38.84 -40.53 -6.74
CA ARG A 498 39.84 -41.60 -6.86
C ARG A 498 40.79 -41.62 -5.68
N ASN A 499 41.07 -40.44 -5.12
CA ASN A 499 42.13 -40.21 -4.15
C ASN A 499 41.64 -39.30 -3.02
N ASN A 500 42.26 -39.39 -1.83
CA ASN A 500 41.94 -38.51 -0.69
C ASN A 500 42.21 -37.02 -0.96
N ASN A 501 43.19 -36.69 -1.82
CA ASN A 501 43.49 -35.29 -2.15
C ASN A 501 42.33 -34.59 -2.87
N GLU A 502 41.66 -35.28 -3.80
CA GLU A 502 40.49 -34.72 -4.52
C GLU A 502 39.34 -34.45 -3.54
N LEU A 503 39.15 -35.36 -2.57
CA LEU A 503 38.17 -35.19 -1.51
C LEU A 503 38.52 -33.99 -0.61
N GLU A 504 39.78 -33.83 -0.20
CA GLU A 504 40.22 -32.71 0.63
C GLU A 504 40.02 -31.37 -0.08
N GLU A 505 40.36 -31.28 -1.38
CA GLU A 505 40.15 -30.09 -2.20
C GLU A 505 38.66 -29.73 -2.32
N ALA A 506 37.81 -30.70 -2.66
CA ALA A 506 36.37 -30.49 -2.76
C ALA A 506 35.75 -30.09 -1.41
N THR A 507 36.18 -30.73 -0.32
CA THR A 507 35.72 -30.42 1.05
C THR A 507 36.12 -29.01 1.46
N ALA A 508 37.37 -28.59 1.17
CA ALA A 508 37.85 -27.26 1.44
C ALA A 508 37.08 -26.19 0.64
N PHE A 509 36.88 -26.45 -0.66
CA PHE A 509 36.09 -25.58 -1.55
C PHE A 509 34.67 -25.37 -1.03
N VAL A 510 33.97 -26.45 -0.67
CA VAL A 510 32.59 -26.36 -0.14
C VAL A 510 32.56 -25.59 1.18
N LYS A 511 33.46 -25.91 2.13
CA LYS A 511 33.51 -25.23 3.43
C LYS A 511 33.79 -23.74 3.29
N GLU A 512 34.75 -23.33 2.47
CA GLU A 512 35.09 -21.92 2.31
C GLU A 512 33.94 -21.11 1.72
N ASN A 513 33.28 -21.64 0.67
CA ASN A 513 32.16 -20.97 0.04
C ASN A 513 30.91 -20.98 0.93
N ALA A 514 30.62 -22.08 1.62
CA ALA A 514 29.50 -22.16 2.56
C ALA A 514 29.65 -21.15 3.72
N LYS A 515 30.87 -20.98 4.27
CA LYS A 515 31.15 -19.96 5.30
C LYS A 515 30.81 -18.55 4.80
N LYS A 516 31.22 -18.21 3.57
CA LYS A 516 30.93 -16.91 2.94
C LYS A 516 29.43 -16.71 2.69
N LEU A 517 28.74 -17.74 2.19
CA LEU A 517 27.33 -17.66 1.82
C LEU A 517 26.39 -17.59 3.03
N LEU A 518 26.67 -18.38 4.07
CA LEU A 518 25.84 -18.43 5.28
C LEU A 518 26.25 -17.40 6.35
N ASN A 519 27.38 -16.71 6.17
CA ASN A 519 27.98 -15.80 7.14
C ASN A 519 28.17 -16.48 8.52
N THR A 520 28.75 -17.67 8.50
CA THR A 520 29.03 -18.51 9.69
C THR A 520 30.51 -18.83 9.79
N GLU A 521 31.01 -18.95 11.02
CA GLU A 521 32.42 -19.29 11.29
C GLU A 521 32.67 -20.80 11.17
N ASP A 522 31.67 -21.62 11.46
CA ASP A 522 31.75 -23.08 11.41
C ASP A 522 30.73 -23.68 10.41
N VAL A 523 31.18 -24.71 9.69
CA VAL A 523 30.41 -25.43 8.66
C VAL A 523 30.62 -26.92 8.85
N THR A 524 29.55 -27.61 9.25
CA THR A 524 29.50 -29.06 9.36
C THR A 524 29.32 -29.67 7.97
N LEU A 525 30.26 -30.51 7.53
CA LEU A 525 30.27 -31.14 6.22
C LEU A 525 30.70 -32.60 6.34
N PHE A 526 29.87 -33.52 5.85
CA PHE A 526 30.14 -34.96 5.84
C PHE A 526 30.25 -35.49 4.41
N PRO A 527 31.43 -35.97 3.99
CA PRO A 527 31.57 -36.64 2.69
C PRO A 527 31.18 -38.11 2.79
N VAL A 528 30.21 -38.55 1.99
CA VAL A 528 29.63 -39.90 2.08
C VAL A 528 29.35 -40.52 0.71
N SER A 529 29.30 -41.86 0.66
CA SER A 529 28.66 -42.58 -0.44
C SER A 529 27.38 -43.24 0.07
N SER A 530 26.24 -42.56 -0.17
CA SER A 530 24.93 -43.09 0.22
C SER A 530 24.62 -44.43 -0.46
N ARG A 531 25.15 -44.63 -1.68
CA ARG A 531 25.00 -45.87 -2.43
C ARG A 531 25.67 -47.05 -1.72
N PHE A 532 26.95 -46.93 -1.39
CA PHE A 532 27.67 -47.99 -0.67
C PHE A 532 27.06 -48.25 0.72
N ALA A 533 26.62 -47.21 1.41
CA ALA A 533 25.92 -47.33 2.69
C ALA A 533 24.62 -48.16 2.56
N LEU A 534 23.81 -47.87 1.54
CA LEU A 534 22.57 -48.61 1.26
C LEU A 534 22.84 -50.06 0.84
N GLU A 535 23.78 -50.29 -0.08
CA GLU A 535 24.18 -51.63 -0.54
C GLU A 535 24.63 -52.51 0.64
N ALA A 536 25.42 -51.96 1.56
CA ALA A 536 25.82 -52.63 2.79
C ALA A 536 24.60 -52.97 3.66
N LYS A 537 23.75 -51.98 3.99
CA LYS A 537 22.57 -52.20 4.85
C LYS A 537 21.59 -53.23 4.29
N LEU A 538 21.32 -53.20 2.99
CA LEU A 538 20.42 -54.16 2.33
C LEU A 538 21.00 -55.60 2.34
N SER A 539 22.31 -55.74 2.15
CA SER A 539 22.99 -57.04 2.18
C SER A 539 22.86 -57.75 3.52
N TYR A 540 22.81 -56.98 4.62
CA TYR A 540 22.60 -57.52 5.97
C TYR A 540 21.11 -57.62 6.37
N SER A 541 20.23 -56.75 5.84
CA SER A 541 18.77 -56.80 6.11
C SER A 541 18.12 -58.10 5.62
N ASN A 542 18.63 -58.69 4.53
CA ASN A 542 18.11 -59.94 3.96
C ASN A 542 18.53 -61.21 4.73
N ASN A 543 19.48 -61.12 5.66
CA ASN A 543 19.94 -62.24 6.48
C ASN A 543 19.38 -62.11 7.91
N SER A 544 18.25 -62.76 8.16
CA SER A 544 17.53 -62.73 9.44
C SER A 544 18.36 -63.28 10.62
N GLY A 545 18.95 -62.40 11.43
CA GLY A 545 19.58 -62.74 12.71
C GLY A 545 20.04 -61.49 13.49
N GLY A 546 19.45 -61.25 14.67
CA GLY A 546 19.64 -60.03 15.47
C GLY A 546 21.01 -59.84 16.16
N LYS A 547 21.27 -58.59 16.60
CA LYS A 547 22.41 -58.02 17.37
C LYS A 547 23.84 -58.29 16.87
N HIS A 548 24.20 -59.48 16.40
CA HIS A 548 25.50 -59.77 15.77
C HIS A 548 25.67 -59.13 14.38
N LEU A 549 24.55 -58.70 13.78
CA LEU A 549 24.51 -58.09 12.45
C LEU A 549 25.19 -56.71 12.39
N MET A 550 25.05 -55.91 13.46
CA MET A 550 25.59 -54.55 13.49
C MET A 550 27.12 -54.56 13.59
N GLU A 551 27.69 -55.44 14.44
CA GLU A 551 29.15 -55.65 14.57
C GLU A 551 29.78 -56.19 13.27
N ALA A 552 29.07 -57.08 12.56
CA ALA A 552 29.49 -57.57 11.25
C ALA A 552 29.47 -56.46 10.19
N MET A 553 28.44 -55.62 10.18
CA MET A 553 28.32 -54.47 9.29
C MET A 553 29.40 -53.40 9.55
N PHE A 554 29.75 -53.12 10.82
CA PHE A 554 30.87 -52.23 11.16
C PHE A 554 32.24 -52.75 10.67
N SER A 555 32.35 -54.04 10.38
CA SER A 555 33.54 -54.67 9.82
C SER A 555 33.52 -54.75 8.30
N ASP A 556 32.41 -54.39 7.66
CA ASP A 556 32.24 -54.43 6.21
C ASP A 556 33.10 -53.34 5.51
N PRO A 557 33.96 -53.70 4.55
CA PRO A 557 34.76 -52.74 3.80
C PRO A 557 33.91 -51.70 3.04
N ILE A 558 32.75 -52.09 2.51
CA ILE A 558 31.83 -51.21 1.78
C ILE A 558 31.22 -50.19 2.74
N TRP A 559 30.80 -50.63 3.94
CA TRP A 559 30.33 -49.74 5.00
C TRP A 559 31.39 -48.72 5.42
N ARG A 560 32.62 -49.17 5.69
CA ARG A 560 33.72 -48.27 6.11
C ARG A 560 34.12 -47.27 5.03
N SER A 561 34.21 -47.71 3.78
CA SER A 561 34.55 -46.85 2.64
C SER A 561 33.45 -45.83 2.31
N SER A 562 32.19 -46.11 2.67
CA SER A 562 31.09 -45.17 2.51
C SER A 562 31.21 -43.90 3.36
N LYS A 563 31.98 -43.95 4.47
CA LYS A 563 32.05 -42.90 5.52
C LYS A 563 30.70 -42.49 6.12
N PHE A 564 29.64 -43.26 5.88
CA PHE A 564 28.29 -42.92 6.31
C PHE A 564 28.09 -43.04 7.84
N CYS A 565 28.90 -43.87 8.50
CA CYS A 565 28.87 -44.08 9.96
C CYS A 565 28.94 -42.76 10.74
N GLU A 566 29.87 -41.87 10.42
CA GLU A 566 30.05 -40.59 11.14
C GLU A 566 28.82 -39.70 11.02
N LEU A 567 28.19 -39.67 9.84
CA LEU A 567 26.97 -38.91 9.58
C LEU A 567 25.76 -39.54 10.27
N GLU A 568 25.65 -40.87 10.24
CA GLU A 568 24.57 -41.59 10.91
C GLU A 568 24.66 -41.44 12.43
N ASP A 569 25.85 -41.59 13.02
CA ASP A 569 26.07 -41.37 14.45
C ASP A 569 25.75 -39.92 14.84
N TYR A 570 26.14 -38.95 13.99
CA TYR A 570 25.77 -37.55 14.17
C TYR A 570 24.24 -37.37 14.19
N LEU A 571 23.51 -37.88 13.20
CA LEU A 571 22.05 -37.74 13.15
C LEU A 571 21.32 -38.52 14.25
N LEU A 572 21.77 -39.73 14.58
CA LEU A 572 21.20 -40.54 15.66
C LEU A 572 21.45 -39.92 17.03
N SER A 573 22.56 -39.20 17.23
CA SER A 573 22.81 -38.50 18.49
C SER A 573 21.77 -37.40 18.77
N PHE A 574 21.09 -36.83 17.77
CA PHE A 574 19.95 -35.93 18.00
C PHE A 574 18.78 -36.61 18.72
N LEU A 575 18.62 -37.94 18.58
CA LEU A 575 17.57 -38.70 19.25
C LEU A 575 17.85 -38.88 20.74
N ASP A 576 19.12 -38.87 21.15
CA ASP A 576 19.52 -39.06 22.54
C ASP A 576 19.65 -37.71 23.25
N SER A 577 18.69 -37.42 24.13
CA SER A 577 18.62 -36.19 24.93
C SER A 577 19.83 -35.98 25.86
N SER A 578 20.61 -37.02 26.15
CA SER A 578 21.81 -36.90 26.98
C SER A 578 23.03 -36.36 26.23
N THR A 579 23.00 -36.38 24.89
CA THR A 579 24.10 -35.90 24.05
C THR A 579 24.01 -34.38 23.81
N GLU A 580 25.13 -33.77 23.44
CA GLU A 580 25.16 -32.35 23.04
C GLU A 580 24.28 -32.07 21.80
N ASN A 581 24.15 -33.04 20.89
CA ASN A 581 23.26 -32.89 19.73
C ASN A 581 21.78 -33.07 20.08
N GLY A 582 21.44 -33.91 21.06
CA GLY A 582 20.07 -34.00 21.59
C GLY A 582 19.63 -32.74 22.32
N LYS A 583 20.55 -32.11 23.05
CA LYS A 583 20.39 -30.76 23.64
C LYS A 583 20.20 -29.69 22.56
N GLU A 584 21.03 -29.72 21.53
CA GLU A 584 20.92 -28.83 20.36
C GLU A 584 19.60 -29.04 19.61
N ARG A 585 19.08 -30.28 19.51
CA ARG A 585 17.76 -30.58 18.93
C ARG A 585 16.66 -29.76 19.59
N VAL A 586 16.64 -29.75 20.93
CA VAL A 586 15.66 -29.00 21.72
C VAL A 586 15.81 -27.52 21.46
N ARG A 587 17.04 -27.02 21.50
CA ARG A 587 17.33 -25.61 21.23
C ARG A 587 16.84 -25.18 19.85
N LEU A 588 17.16 -25.92 18.80
CA LEU A 588 16.75 -25.59 17.43
C LEU A 588 15.22 -25.58 17.27
N LYS A 589 14.54 -26.54 17.91
CA LYS A 589 13.06 -26.61 17.89
C LYS A 589 12.41 -25.37 18.52
N LEU A 590 12.95 -24.87 19.63
CA LEU A 590 12.45 -23.66 20.30
C LEU A 590 12.91 -22.37 19.58
N GLU A 591 14.10 -22.36 18.98
CA GLU A 591 14.60 -21.20 18.24
C GLU A 591 13.84 -20.98 16.90
N THR A 592 13.25 -22.02 16.30
CA THR A 592 12.52 -21.92 15.02
C THR A 592 11.40 -20.87 15.04
N PRO A 593 10.37 -20.96 15.90
CA PRO A 593 9.28 -19.98 15.91
C PRO A 593 9.75 -18.59 16.33
N ILE A 594 10.72 -18.49 17.26
CA ILE A 594 11.33 -17.21 17.66
C ILE A 594 12.05 -16.56 16.48
N GLY A 595 12.77 -17.33 15.67
CA GLY A 595 13.46 -16.85 14.47
C GLY A 595 12.49 -16.33 13.41
N ILE A 596 11.36 -17.00 13.22
CA ILE A 596 10.28 -16.53 12.34
C ILE A 596 9.69 -15.23 12.90
N ALA A 597 9.36 -15.18 14.20
CA ALA A 597 8.81 -14.00 14.85
C ALA A 597 9.75 -12.78 14.73
N ASP A 598 11.03 -12.94 15.02
CA ASP A 598 12.07 -11.90 14.88
C ASP A 598 12.09 -11.32 13.46
N ARG A 599 12.01 -12.20 12.44
CA ARG A 599 12.00 -11.79 11.03
C ARG A 599 10.73 -11.01 10.64
N LEU A 600 9.57 -11.48 11.08
CA LEU A 600 8.30 -10.82 10.83
C LEU A 600 8.21 -9.47 11.56
N LEU A 601 8.64 -9.42 12.83
CA LEU A 601 8.69 -8.18 13.62
C LEU A 601 9.60 -7.14 12.98
N MET A 602 10.82 -7.50 12.57
CA MET A 602 11.71 -6.56 11.85
C MET A 602 11.07 -6.01 10.57
N SER A 603 10.38 -6.87 9.82
CA SER A 603 9.69 -6.47 8.57
C SER A 603 8.51 -5.54 8.87
N CYS A 604 7.73 -5.86 9.90
CA CYS A 604 6.59 -5.08 10.36
C CYS A 604 7.01 -3.72 10.92
N GLN A 605 8.03 -3.66 11.77
CA GLN A 605 8.59 -2.41 12.29
C GLN A 605 9.03 -1.47 11.16
N ARG A 606 9.65 -2.02 10.10
CA ARG A 606 10.03 -1.24 8.91
C ARG A 606 8.82 -0.64 8.20
N LEU A 607 7.74 -1.41 8.02
CA LEU A 607 6.50 -0.95 7.41
C LEU A 607 5.83 0.15 8.25
N VAL A 608 5.66 -0.09 9.55
CA VAL A 608 5.09 0.87 10.50
C VAL A 608 5.91 2.16 10.53
N LYS A 609 7.25 2.07 10.51
CA LYS A 609 8.12 3.24 10.45
C LYS A 609 7.91 4.07 9.17
N LEU A 610 7.80 3.41 8.02
CA LEU A 610 7.53 4.10 6.75
C LEU A 610 6.16 4.80 6.76
N GLU A 611 5.14 4.15 7.31
CA GLU A 611 3.82 4.76 7.48
C GLU A 611 3.82 5.91 8.47
N TYR A 612 4.58 5.80 9.55
CA TYR A 612 4.75 6.85 10.55
C TYR A 612 5.42 8.08 9.95
N GLU A 613 6.54 7.90 9.23
CA GLU A 613 7.23 8.98 8.53
C GLU A 613 6.28 9.69 7.55
N LYS A 614 5.51 8.92 6.77
CA LYS A 614 4.50 9.48 5.86
C LYS A 614 3.41 10.25 6.60
N ALA A 615 2.89 9.74 7.71
CA ALA A 615 1.84 10.39 8.49
C ALA A 615 2.34 11.70 9.14
N VAL A 616 3.59 11.73 9.61
CA VAL A 616 4.24 12.95 10.12
C VAL A 616 4.46 13.97 9.01
N ASP A 617 4.90 13.54 7.83
CA ASP A 617 5.05 14.41 6.65
C ASP A 617 3.70 15.00 6.20
N ASP A 618 2.64 14.20 6.23
CA ASP A 618 1.27 14.62 5.94
C ASP A 618 0.77 15.65 6.96
N LEU A 619 0.96 15.39 8.26
CA LEU A 619 0.60 16.34 9.33
C LEU A 619 1.37 17.67 9.19
N THR A 620 2.65 17.60 8.87
CA THR A 620 3.49 18.79 8.66
C THR A 620 3.02 19.55 7.43
N SER A 621 2.72 18.87 6.33
CA SER A 621 2.16 19.47 5.12
C SER A 621 0.84 20.20 5.37
N ILE A 622 -0.04 19.62 6.20
CA ILE A 622 -1.30 20.26 6.59
C ILE A 622 -1.03 21.53 7.41
N LYS A 623 -0.14 21.47 8.41
CA LYS A 623 0.24 22.64 9.22
C LYS A 623 0.89 23.74 8.38
N ASP A 624 1.76 23.39 7.44
CA ASP A 624 2.38 24.32 6.51
C ASP A 624 1.33 25.00 5.63
N LEU A 625 0.35 24.25 5.14
CA LEU A 625 -0.74 24.78 4.32
C LEU A 625 -1.65 25.73 5.13
N VAL A 626 -1.94 25.42 6.40
CA VAL A 626 -2.64 26.35 7.31
C VAL A 626 -1.82 27.62 7.55
N SER A 627 -0.51 27.49 7.77
CA SER A 627 0.37 28.65 7.90
C SER A 627 0.44 29.49 6.61
N GLY A 628 0.25 28.85 5.45
CA GLY A 628 0.13 29.48 4.14
C GLY A 628 -1.03 30.47 4.03
N ALA A 629 -2.13 30.25 4.77
CA ALA A 629 -3.25 31.19 4.80
C ALA A 629 -2.83 32.56 5.37
N ASN A 630 -1.93 32.58 6.36
CA ASN A 630 -1.38 33.83 6.90
C ASN A 630 -0.48 34.55 5.88
N ASN A 631 0.27 33.80 5.06
CA ASN A 631 1.06 34.38 3.98
C ASN A 631 0.16 35.00 2.90
N TYR A 632 -0.98 34.36 2.61
CA TYR A 632 -1.98 34.94 1.71
C TYR A 632 -2.60 36.21 2.28
N ALA A 633 -2.92 36.24 3.58
CA ALA A 633 -3.44 37.44 4.25
C ALA A 633 -2.50 38.64 4.05
N ALA A 634 -1.19 38.46 4.27
CA ALA A 634 -0.19 39.50 4.03
C ALA A 634 -0.10 39.93 2.55
N LYS A 635 -0.27 38.97 1.62
CA LYS A 635 -0.32 39.28 0.18
C LYS A 635 -1.57 40.06 -0.21
N LEU A 636 -2.73 39.71 0.34
CA LEU A 636 -3.99 40.40 0.09
C LEU A 636 -3.90 41.87 0.53
N GLU A 637 -3.30 42.12 1.71
CA GLU A 637 -2.99 43.47 2.17
C GLU A 637 -2.06 44.20 1.18
N ALA A 638 -1.01 43.54 0.68
CA ALA A 638 -0.09 44.14 -0.28
C ALA A 638 -0.77 44.54 -1.60
N ASP A 639 -1.62 43.67 -2.17
CA ASP A 639 -2.33 43.87 -3.43
C ASP A 639 -3.38 45.00 -3.31
N SER A 640 -3.96 45.16 -2.10
CA SER A 640 -4.96 46.19 -1.81
C SER A 640 -4.44 47.64 -1.88
N ASN A 641 -3.14 47.86 -1.71
CA ASN A 641 -2.51 49.18 -1.76
C ASN A 641 -2.78 49.90 -3.10
N SER A 642 -2.98 49.14 -4.18
CA SER A 642 -3.31 49.68 -5.49
C SER A 642 -4.70 50.34 -5.53
N TRP A 643 -5.68 49.73 -4.86
CA TRP A 643 -7.04 50.24 -4.74
C TRP A 643 -7.10 51.49 -3.86
N GLN A 644 -6.41 51.46 -2.71
CA GLN A 644 -6.27 52.64 -1.84
C GLN A 644 -5.70 53.82 -2.63
N LYS A 645 -4.58 53.63 -3.34
CA LYS A 645 -3.96 54.69 -4.16
C LYS A 645 -4.89 55.24 -5.25
N GLN A 646 -5.67 54.40 -5.91
CA GLN A 646 -6.61 54.85 -6.94
C GLN A 646 -7.67 55.78 -6.35
N ILE A 647 -8.26 55.39 -5.22
CA ILE A 647 -9.31 56.15 -4.52
C ILE A 647 -8.75 57.45 -3.93
N SER A 648 -7.59 57.41 -3.25
CA SER A 648 -6.94 58.63 -2.77
C SER A 648 -6.63 59.60 -3.91
N SER A 649 -6.25 59.09 -5.10
CA SER A 649 -6.01 59.95 -6.28
C SER A 649 -7.28 60.62 -6.81
N LEU A 650 -8.44 59.95 -6.73
CA LEU A 650 -9.74 60.54 -7.10
C LEU A 650 -10.12 61.66 -6.14
N ILE A 651 -9.96 61.43 -4.84
CA ILE A 651 -10.25 62.43 -3.80
C ILE A 651 -9.32 63.63 -3.96
N GLU A 652 -8.01 63.42 -4.18
CA GLU A 652 -7.04 64.49 -4.43
C GLU A 652 -7.35 65.27 -5.72
N ARG A 653 -7.80 64.59 -6.78
CA ARG A 653 -8.21 65.27 -8.03
C ARG A 653 -9.47 66.11 -7.83
N ALA A 654 -10.44 65.62 -7.06
CA ALA A 654 -11.65 66.37 -6.73
C ALA A 654 -11.33 67.58 -5.84
N LYS A 655 -10.50 67.39 -4.82
CA LYS A 655 -9.95 68.43 -3.95
C LYS A 655 -9.23 69.51 -4.75
N GLY A 656 -8.29 69.12 -5.63
CA GLY A 656 -7.56 70.06 -6.49
C GLY A 656 -8.49 70.91 -7.35
N ARG A 657 -9.49 70.29 -8.01
CA ARG A 657 -10.50 71.02 -8.80
C ARG A 657 -11.33 71.98 -7.95
N ALA A 658 -11.74 71.57 -6.75
CA ALA A 658 -12.51 72.41 -5.83
C ALA A 658 -11.68 73.61 -5.31
N VAL A 659 -10.40 73.39 -4.99
CA VAL A 659 -9.47 74.46 -4.57
C VAL A 659 -9.21 75.44 -5.70
N THR A 660 -8.92 74.98 -6.93
CA THR A 660 -8.71 75.87 -8.08
C THR A 660 -9.95 76.72 -8.38
N LEU A 661 -11.14 76.15 -8.22
CA LEU A 661 -12.40 76.88 -8.38
C LEU A 661 -12.64 77.88 -7.24
N MET A 662 -12.33 77.52 -6.00
CA MET A 662 -12.41 78.45 -4.87
C MET A 662 -11.40 79.59 -5.03
N GLU A 663 -10.19 79.31 -5.51
CA GLU A 663 -9.15 80.29 -5.78
C GLU A 663 -9.47 81.21 -6.96
N SER A 664 -10.19 80.74 -7.97
CA SER A 664 -10.65 81.56 -9.09
C SER A 664 -11.81 82.46 -8.70
N ILE A 665 -12.71 81.99 -7.82
CA ILE A 665 -13.81 82.80 -7.29
C ILE A 665 -13.30 83.86 -6.29
N LEU A 666 -12.34 83.51 -5.42
CA LEU A 666 -11.79 84.39 -4.38
C LEU A 666 -10.58 85.22 -4.86
N GLN A 667 -10.66 85.78 -6.07
CA GLN A 667 -9.69 86.77 -6.57
C GLN A 667 -10.20 88.20 -6.37
N LEU A 668 -9.30 89.13 -6.03
CA LEU A 668 -9.64 90.55 -5.92
C LEU A 668 -10.08 91.16 -7.26
N SER A 669 -9.72 90.55 -8.39
CA SER A 669 -10.22 90.90 -9.72
C SER A 669 -11.69 90.52 -9.94
N ASN A 670 -12.24 89.61 -9.13
CA ASN A 670 -13.59 89.07 -9.23
C ASN A 670 -14.53 89.61 -8.13
N ILE A 671 -14.31 90.86 -7.69
CA ILE A 671 -15.12 91.52 -6.64
C ILE A 671 -16.62 91.53 -6.99
N ASP A 672 -16.99 91.72 -8.26
CA ASP A 672 -18.40 91.71 -8.70
C ASP A 672 -19.08 90.35 -8.43
N LEU A 673 -18.32 89.27 -8.61
CA LEU A 673 -18.78 87.89 -8.39
C LEU A 673 -18.88 87.59 -6.89
N ILE A 674 -17.91 88.05 -6.09
CA ILE A 674 -17.91 87.95 -4.62
C ILE A 674 -19.07 88.78 -4.02
N PHE A 675 -19.36 89.95 -4.59
CA PHE A 675 -20.44 90.85 -4.19
C PHE A 675 -21.83 90.27 -4.50
N THR A 676 -21.93 89.46 -5.56
CA THR A 676 -23.16 88.70 -5.85
C THR A 676 -23.49 87.71 -4.72
N TYR A 677 -22.48 87.17 -4.02
CA TYR A 677 -22.68 86.30 -2.84
C TYR A 677 -23.06 87.05 -1.56
N THR A 678 -22.85 88.37 -1.48
CA THR A 678 -23.18 89.18 -0.29
C THR A 678 -24.58 89.79 -0.35
N ILE A 679 -25.08 90.14 -1.54
CA ILE A 679 -26.38 90.83 -1.71
C ILE A 679 -27.58 89.88 -1.84
N LYS A 680 -27.40 88.71 -2.44
CA LYS A 680 -28.49 87.73 -2.54
C LYS A 680 -28.66 87.00 -1.21
N GLY A 681 -29.65 87.43 -0.42
CA GLY A 681 -30.07 86.75 0.81
C GLY A 681 -30.55 85.31 0.56
N LYS A 682 -30.72 84.56 1.65
CA LYS A 682 -31.04 83.10 1.79
C LYS A 682 -32.10 82.49 0.84
N THR A 683 -32.76 83.25 -0.02
CA THR A 683 -33.88 82.84 -0.88
C THR A 683 -33.64 83.06 -2.39
N GLY A 684 -32.47 83.50 -2.84
CA GLY A 684 -32.16 83.68 -4.27
C GLY A 684 -30.96 82.86 -4.73
N SER A 685 -31.16 81.91 -5.64
CA SER A 685 -30.10 81.09 -6.25
C SER A 685 -29.00 81.94 -6.89
N SER A 686 -27.74 81.73 -6.49
CA SER A 686 -26.59 81.84 -7.40
C SER A 686 -26.34 80.43 -7.96
N PRO A 687 -26.81 80.09 -9.17
CA PRO A 687 -26.85 78.69 -9.58
C PRO A 687 -25.48 78.15 -10.01
N ARG A 688 -24.59 78.99 -10.57
CA ARG A 688 -23.48 78.48 -11.39
C ARG A 688 -22.36 77.80 -10.62
N ALA A 689 -21.84 78.37 -9.53
CA ALA A 689 -20.72 77.72 -8.82
C ALA A 689 -21.19 76.50 -8.03
N THR A 690 -22.35 76.57 -7.39
CA THR A 690 -22.94 75.44 -6.65
C THR A 690 -23.35 74.31 -7.59
N SER A 691 -23.97 74.62 -8.74
CA SER A 691 -24.28 73.61 -9.74
C SER A 691 -23.04 73.03 -10.41
N PHE A 692 -21.99 73.83 -10.64
CA PHE A 692 -20.72 73.36 -11.23
C PHE A 692 -19.94 72.49 -10.24
N VAL A 693 -19.83 72.89 -8.98
CA VAL A 693 -19.20 72.07 -7.93
C VAL A 693 -19.98 70.78 -7.72
N GLN A 694 -21.31 70.85 -7.68
CA GLN A 694 -22.15 69.67 -7.54
C GLN A 694 -22.05 68.76 -8.77
N ASN A 695 -22.31 69.26 -9.98
CA ASN A 695 -22.49 68.43 -11.18
C ASN A 695 -21.19 68.12 -11.93
N ASP A 696 -20.18 69.00 -11.90
CA ASP A 696 -18.95 68.85 -12.69
C ASP A 696 -17.74 68.37 -11.86
N ILE A 697 -17.79 68.56 -10.52
CA ILE A 697 -16.69 68.18 -9.62
C ILE A 697 -17.08 67.02 -8.70
N LEU A 698 -18.12 67.17 -7.88
CA LEU A 698 -18.46 66.24 -6.80
C LEU A 698 -19.22 65.01 -7.28
N THR A 699 -20.26 65.17 -8.11
CA THR A 699 -21.08 64.03 -8.58
C THR A 699 -20.25 63.05 -9.43
N PRO A 700 -19.47 63.47 -10.43
CA PRO A 700 -18.65 62.54 -11.22
C PRO A 700 -17.56 61.86 -10.40
N ALA A 701 -16.92 62.60 -9.47
CA ALA A 701 -15.90 62.02 -8.61
C ALA A 701 -16.48 61.02 -7.59
N PHE A 702 -17.73 61.25 -7.14
CA PHE A 702 -18.44 60.33 -6.27
C PHE A 702 -18.89 59.08 -7.04
N ASP A 703 -19.46 59.22 -8.24
CA ASP A 703 -19.84 58.10 -9.08
C ASP A 703 -18.62 57.24 -9.47
N ASP A 704 -17.50 57.87 -9.82
CA ASP A 704 -16.22 57.18 -10.08
C ASP A 704 -15.72 56.44 -8.82
N ALA A 705 -15.83 57.06 -7.63
CA ALA A 705 -15.42 56.43 -6.38
C ALA A 705 -16.33 55.23 -6.01
N VAL A 706 -17.65 55.35 -6.22
CA VAL A 706 -18.61 54.25 -6.01
C VAL A 706 -18.32 53.09 -6.97
N ASN A 707 -18.02 53.38 -8.24
CA ASN A 707 -17.66 52.35 -9.21
C ASN A 707 -16.37 51.61 -8.83
N ILE A 708 -15.29 52.33 -8.49
CA ILE A 708 -14.03 51.72 -8.06
C ILE A 708 -14.22 50.90 -6.78
N LEU A 709 -15.03 51.38 -5.83
CA LEU A 709 -15.34 50.62 -4.61
C LEU A 709 -16.19 49.36 -4.89
N GLY A 710 -17.07 49.41 -5.88
CA GLY A 710 -17.80 48.23 -6.37
C GLY A 710 -16.88 47.20 -7.02
N GLU A 711 -15.92 47.64 -7.84
CA GLU A 711 -14.89 46.78 -8.42
C GLU A 711 -13.98 46.17 -7.34
N TYR A 712 -13.57 46.98 -6.35
CA TYR A 712 -12.80 46.52 -5.19
C TYR A 712 -13.54 45.44 -4.40
N SER A 713 -14.82 45.65 -4.07
CA SER A 713 -15.63 44.66 -3.34
C SER A 713 -15.76 43.36 -4.14
N THR A 714 -15.98 43.45 -5.46
CA THR A 714 -16.03 42.27 -6.34
C THR A 714 -14.69 41.53 -6.38
N TRP A 715 -13.59 42.28 -6.45
CA TRP A 715 -12.23 41.73 -6.41
C TRP A 715 -11.92 41.03 -5.09
N LEU A 716 -12.30 41.62 -3.96
CA LEU A 716 -12.06 41.06 -2.62
C LEU A 716 -12.81 39.72 -2.44
N SER A 717 -14.11 39.70 -2.75
CA SER A 717 -14.96 38.50 -2.63
C SER A 717 -14.47 37.38 -3.54
N SER A 718 -14.21 37.70 -4.82
CA SER A 718 -13.75 36.71 -5.79
C SER A 718 -12.35 36.17 -5.46
N SER A 719 -11.46 37.00 -4.93
CA SER A 719 -10.11 36.59 -4.52
C SER A 719 -10.15 35.63 -3.33
N ASN A 720 -10.94 35.94 -2.29
CA ASN A 720 -11.08 35.07 -1.12
C ASN A 720 -11.80 33.77 -1.45
N THR A 721 -12.89 33.83 -2.24
CA THR A 721 -13.62 32.63 -2.66
C THR A 721 -12.74 31.71 -3.49
N ARG A 722 -11.95 32.27 -4.42
CA ARG A 722 -11.00 31.50 -5.23
C ARG A 722 -9.94 30.83 -4.37
N GLU A 723 -9.37 31.53 -3.39
CA GLU A 723 -8.34 30.96 -2.52
C GLU A 723 -8.91 29.88 -1.58
N ALA A 724 -10.09 30.11 -1.01
CA ALA A 724 -10.79 29.14 -0.18
C ALA A 724 -11.07 27.83 -0.94
N ASN A 725 -11.50 27.93 -2.21
CA ASN A 725 -11.72 26.77 -3.06
C ASN A 725 -10.41 26.00 -3.35
N LEU A 726 -9.29 26.70 -3.55
CA LEU A 726 -7.98 26.06 -3.74
C LEU A 726 -7.55 25.26 -2.51
N TYR A 727 -7.76 25.80 -1.31
CA TYR A 727 -7.50 25.07 -0.07
C TYR A 727 -8.39 23.84 0.08
N LEU A 728 -9.70 23.96 -0.16
CA LEU A 728 -10.63 22.83 -0.13
C LEU A 728 -10.22 21.72 -1.11
N GLU A 729 -9.91 22.10 -2.35
CA GLU A 729 -9.46 21.16 -3.39
C GLU A 729 -8.17 20.44 -2.96
N CYS A 730 -7.20 21.17 -2.41
CA CYS A 730 -5.97 20.57 -1.90
C CYS A 730 -6.21 19.58 -0.76
N PHE A 731 -7.11 19.90 0.18
CA PHE A 731 -7.46 18.99 1.28
C PHE A 731 -8.14 17.72 0.76
N HIS A 732 -9.10 17.87 -0.16
CA HIS A 732 -9.82 16.75 -0.73
C HIS A 732 -8.95 15.86 -1.63
N GLU A 733 -8.15 16.42 -2.54
CA GLU A 733 -7.34 15.60 -3.45
C GLU A 733 -6.27 14.80 -2.71
N ARG A 734 -5.64 15.37 -1.67
CA ARG A 734 -4.51 14.73 -0.98
C ARG A 734 -4.92 13.86 0.20
N TRP A 735 -5.95 14.25 0.95
CA TRP A 735 -6.26 13.63 2.25
C TRP A 735 -7.72 13.19 2.41
N ALA A 736 -8.51 13.14 1.33
CA ALA A 736 -9.88 12.62 1.39
C ALA A 736 -9.97 11.28 2.14
N ALA A 737 -9.08 10.33 1.84
CA ALA A 737 -9.12 8.98 2.43
C ALA A 737 -9.01 8.95 3.98
N LEU A 738 -8.57 10.03 4.63
CA LEU A 738 -8.39 10.09 6.08
C LEU A 738 -9.67 10.46 6.86
N VAL A 739 -10.67 11.05 6.21
CA VAL A 739 -11.86 11.60 6.87
C VAL A 739 -13.12 10.97 6.29
N ALA A 740 -14.06 10.57 7.14
CA ALA A 740 -15.34 9.96 6.77
C ALA A 740 -16.18 10.92 5.89
N GLN A 741 -16.99 10.38 4.97
CA GLN A 741 -17.77 11.21 4.03
C GLN A 741 -18.72 12.19 4.74
N GLU A 742 -19.23 11.83 5.92
CA GLU A 742 -20.19 12.63 6.70
C GLU A 742 -19.55 13.89 7.31
N GLU A 743 -18.26 13.87 7.65
CA GLU A 743 -17.51 15.04 8.15
C GLU A 743 -17.05 15.98 7.01
N ARG A 744 -17.12 15.54 5.75
CA ARG A 744 -16.70 16.35 4.58
C ARG A 744 -17.72 17.40 4.14
N VAL A 745 -18.97 17.36 4.63
CA VAL A 745 -20.13 17.93 3.92
C VAL A 745 -20.66 19.27 4.44
N LEU A 746 -20.06 19.90 5.46
CA LEU A 746 -20.78 20.97 6.20
C LEU A 746 -20.37 22.43 6.00
N LEU A 747 -19.54 22.79 5.02
CA LEU A 747 -19.06 24.18 4.89
C LEU A 747 -19.26 24.73 3.48
N ASP A 748 -20.36 25.48 3.29
CA ASP A 748 -20.52 26.39 2.14
C ASP A 748 -19.49 27.53 2.28
N PRO A 749 -18.49 27.63 1.37
CA PRO A 749 -17.48 28.69 1.42
C PRO A 749 -18.11 30.09 1.42
N ASN A 750 -19.28 30.24 0.79
CA ASN A 750 -19.92 31.53 0.63
C ASN A 750 -20.50 32.09 1.94
N GLY A 751 -20.90 31.23 2.88
CA GLY A 751 -21.54 31.64 4.13
C GLY A 751 -20.58 32.25 5.15
N LEU A 752 -19.36 31.71 5.27
CA LEU A 752 -18.37 32.19 6.26
C LEU A 752 -17.45 33.31 5.75
N ILE A 753 -17.27 33.41 4.43
CA ILE A 753 -16.31 34.34 3.82
C ILE A 753 -16.97 35.69 3.50
N ASN A 754 -18.24 35.70 3.08
CA ASN A 754 -18.92 36.90 2.55
C ASN A 754 -19.78 37.67 3.56
N GLU A 755 -19.83 37.29 4.84
CA GLU A 755 -20.65 38.00 5.85
C GLU A 755 -20.15 39.42 6.21
N GLY A 756 -18.99 39.86 5.71
CA GLY A 756 -18.33 41.11 6.12
C GLY A 756 -18.37 42.30 5.14
N GLU A 757 -18.75 42.14 3.88
CA GLU A 757 -18.36 43.06 2.79
C GLU A 757 -19.27 44.30 2.60
N LYS A 758 -19.49 45.12 3.64
CA LYS A 758 -20.30 46.35 3.51
C LYS A 758 -19.80 47.57 4.29
N LEU A 759 -18.59 47.61 4.83
CA LEU A 759 -18.14 48.79 5.61
C LEU A 759 -17.69 49.94 4.72
N THR A 760 -17.02 49.68 3.60
CA THR A 760 -16.62 50.71 2.61
C THR A 760 -17.79 51.44 1.96
N VAL A 761 -18.84 50.73 1.55
CA VAL A 761 -20.08 51.35 1.01
C VAL A 761 -20.77 52.21 2.08
N LYS A 762 -20.83 51.71 3.33
CA LYS A 762 -21.36 52.48 4.47
C LYS A 762 -20.54 53.73 4.82
N ALA A 763 -19.24 53.76 4.52
CA ALA A 763 -18.40 54.94 4.74
C ALA A 763 -18.75 56.09 3.77
N LEU A 764 -19.32 55.78 2.60
CA LEU A 764 -19.81 56.77 1.63
C LEU A 764 -21.27 57.17 1.83
N ASP A 765 -22.09 56.37 2.53
CA ASP A 765 -23.51 56.69 2.80
C ASP A 765 -23.72 58.03 3.54
N GLY A 766 -22.70 58.55 4.21
CA GLY A 766 -22.71 59.85 4.87
C GLY A 766 -22.41 61.06 3.97
N PHE A 767 -21.98 60.84 2.72
CA PHE A 767 -21.58 61.90 1.79
C PHE A 767 -22.71 62.24 0.82
N ASN A 768 -23.17 63.50 0.83
CA ASN A 768 -24.17 64.00 -0.11
C ASN A 768 -23.61 65.20 -0.88
N ALA A 769 -23.41 65.02 -2.20
CA ALA A 769 -22.85 66.04 -3.09
C ALA A 769 -23.61 67.38 -3.03
N SER A 770 -24.95 67.34 -2.85
CA SER A 770 -25.77 68.56 -2.76
C SER A 770 -25.60 69.30 -1.43
N SER A 771 -25.40 68.57 -0.33
CA SER A 771 -25.15 69.15 0.98
C SER A 771 -23.73 69.72 1.07
N THR A 772 -22.74 69.01 0.53
CA THR A 772 -21.34 69.46 0.50
C THR A 772 -21.16 70.68 -0.42
N ALA A 773 -21.85 70.73 -1.56
CA ALA A 773 -21.84 71.91 -2.42
C ALA A 773 -22.45 73.15 -1.74
N LYS A 774 -23.48 72.97 -0.90
CA LYS A 774 -24.06 74.06 -0.09
C LYS A 774 -23.09 74.56 0.99
N VAL A 775 -22.38 73.66 1.67
CA VAL A 775 -21.35 74.03 2.66
C VAL A 775 -20.19 74.76 1.99
N PHE A 776 -19.75 74.31 0.80
CA PHE A 776 -18.74 75.01 0.01
C PHE A 776 -19.18 76.44 -0.38
N GLU A 777 -20.45 76.61 -0.75
CA GLU A 777 -21.03 77.93 -1.03
C GLU A 777 -21.11 78.80 0.24
N GLU A 778 -21.44 78.20 1.39
CA GLU A 778 -21.49 78.88 2.69
C GLU A 778 -20.10 79.37 3.13
N GLU A 779 -19.04 78.62 2.84
CA GLU A 779 -17.65 79.04 3.09
C GLU A 779 -17.22 80.20 2.18
N ILE A 780 -17.59 80.18 0.88
CA ILE A 780 -17.38 81.32 -0.03
C ILE A 780 -18.13 82.55 0.51
N ARG A 781 -19.37 82.33 0.98
CA ARG A 781 -20.23 83.37 1.54
C ARG A 781 -19.64 83.92 2.84
N GLU A 782 -19.10 83.10 3.73
CA GLU A 782 -18.48 83.53 4.99
C GLU A 782 -17.26 84.43 4.73
N VAL A 783 -16.41 84.07 3.76
CA VAL A 783 -15.30 84.92 3.31
C VAL A 783 -15.81 86.23 2.70
N ALA A 784 -16.85 86.16 1.86
CA ALA A 784 -17.45 87.33 1.22
C ALA A 784 -18.11 88.29 2.22
N PHE A 785 -18.89 87.78 3.19
CA PHE A 785 -19.54 88.58 4.24
C PHE A 785 -18.55 89.10 5.27
N GLY A 786 -17.56 88.30 5.66
CA GLY A 786 -16.53 88.74 6.59
C GLY A 786 -15.73 89.91 6.02
N THR A 787 -15.36 89.84 4.74
CA THR A 787 -14.57 90.88 4.08
C THR A 787 -15.45 92.06 3.64
N PHE A 788 -16.60 91.85 3.00
CA PHE A 788 -17.39 92.94 2.40
C PHE A 788 -18.69 93.27 3.15
N GLY A 789 -19.16 92.43 4.08
CA GLY A 789 -20.41 92.62 4.82
C GLY A 789 -20.31 93.51 6.07
N ALA A 790 -19.11 93.71 6.63
CA ALA A 790 -18.89 94.59 7.79
C ALA A 790 -19.02 96.09 7.48
N LEU A 791 -19.14 96.48 6.21
CA LEU A 791 -19.29 97.88 5.77
C LEU A 791 -20.71 98.45 5.96
N GLY A 792 -21.69 97.61 6.30
CA GLY A 792 -23.10 98.05 6.41
C GLY A 792 -23.65 98.57 5.08
N VAL A 793 -24.96 98.85 5.06
CA VAL A 793 -25.69 99.34 3.87
C VAL A 793 -25.19 100.72 3.38
N ALA A 794 -24.27 101.38 4.10
CA ALA A 794 -23.70 102.68 3.75
C ALA A 794 -22.44 102.63 2.85
N GLY A 795 -21.88 101.44 2.58
CA GLY A 795 -20.73 101.25 1.67
C GLY A 795 -21.11 100.86 0.24
N LEU A 796 -22.30 101.24 -0.23
CA LEU A 796 -22.79 100.98 -1.59
C LEU A 796 -22.16 101.94 -2.61
N SER A 797 -20.94 101.66 -3.08
CA SER A 797 -20.46 102.19 -4.37
C SER A 797 -19.08 101.62 -4.74
N ALA A 798 -19.04 100.38 -5.24
CA ALA A 798 -17.92 99.94 -6.06
C ALA A 798 -18.40 99.31 -7.38
N SER A 799 -19.46 98.50 -7.37
CA SER A 799 -20.03 97.97 -8.62
C SER A 799 -20.95 98.95 -9.36
N LEU A 800 -21.52 99.95 -8.68
CA LEU A 800 -22.28 101.02 -9.33
C LEU A 800 -21.40 102.11 -9.98
N LEU A 801 -20.09 102.13 -9.70
CA LEU A 801 -19.19 103.21 -10.17
C LEU A 801 -18.41 102.89 -11.45
N THR A 802 -18.47 101.69 -12.01
CA THR A 802 -17.74 101.36 -13.25
C THR A 802 -18.49 101.75 -14.53
N SER A 803 -19.75 102.18 -14.44
CA SER A 803 -20.56 102.54 -15.62
C SER A 803 -20.70 104.04 -15.89
N VAL A 804 -20.39 104.91 -14.92
CA VAL A 804 -20.54 106.36 -15.10
C VAL A 804 -19.49 107.07 -14.25
N LEU A 805 -18.37 107.45 -14.87
CA LEU A 805 -17.48 108.60 -14.57
C LEU A 805 -16.06 108.30 -15.07
N SER A 806 -15.77 108.75 -16.29
CA SER A 806 -14.40 108.94 -16.75
C SER A 806 -13.84 110.21 -16.10
N THR A 807 -13.14 110.09 -14.96
CA THR A 807 -11.96 110.88 -14.52
C THR A 807 -11.79 110.84 -13.00
N THR A 808 -10.52 110.81 -12.56
CA THR A 808 -10.01 110.78 -11.17
C THR A 808 -10.47 109.60 -10.30
N LEU A 809 -9.94 108.41 -10.62
CA LEU A 809 -10.23 107.12 -9.97
C LEU A 809 -9.31 106.82 -8.77
N GLU A 810 -8.11 107.40 -8.69
CA GLU A 810 -7.08 106.99 -7.73
C GLU A 810 -7.29 107.55 -6.32
N ASP A 811 -7.70 108.81 -6.18
CA ASP A 811 -7.80 109.47 -4.85
C ASP A 811 -9.09 109.10 -4.08
N LEU A 812 -10.17 108.72 -4.76
CA LEU A 812 -11.44 108.31 -4.12
C LEU A 812 -11.46 106.80 -3.79
N LEU A 813 -10.79 105.98 -4.62
CA LEU A 813 -10.43 104.61 -4.23
C LEU A 813 -9.42 104.64 -3.08
N ALA A 814 -8.41 105.52 -3.11
CA ALA A 814 -7.49 105.68 -1.99
C ALA A 814 -8.24 106.10 -0.72
N LEU A 815 -9.22 107.02 -0.76
CA LEU A 815 -9.97 107.42 0.44
C LEU A 815 -10.92 106.33 0.98
N ALA A 816 -11.50 105.49 0.12
CA ALA A 816 -12.29 104.32 0.52
C ALA A 816 -11.42 103.15 1.04
N LEU A 817 -10.25 102.93 0.43
CA LEU A 817 -9.24 101.95 0.85
C LEU A 817 -8.42 102.38 2.08
N CYS A 818 -8.21 103.69 2.31
CA CYS A 818 -7.37 104.24 3.39
C CYS A 818 -8.13 104.57 4.68
N SER A 819 -9.43 104.27 4.78
CA SER A 819 -10.02 104.13 6.11
C SER A 819 -9.32 102.97 6.83
N ALA A 820 -9.00 103.12 8.13
CA ALA A 820 -8.39 102.04 8.91
C ALA A 820 -9.23 100.75 8.84
N GLY A 821 -10.54 100.86 8.60
CA GLY A 821 -11.43 99.73 8.32
C GLY A 821 -11.24 99.10 6.94
N GLY A 822 -11.12 99.87 5.86
CA GLY A 822 -10.95 99.37 4.49
C GLY A 822 -9.61 98.66 4.25
N PHE A 823 -8.51 99.21 4.76
CA PHE A 823 -7.18 98.57 4.69
C PHE A 823 -7.12 97.31 5.55
N PHE A 824 -7.72 97.30 6.75
CA PHE A 824 -7.77 96.11 7.63
C PHE A 824 -8.63 94.99 7.02
N VAL A 825 -9.71 95.35 6.32
CA VAL A 825 -10.58 94.43 5.58
C VAL A 825 -9.86 93.80 4.37
N LEU A 826 -9.15 94.60 3.58
CA LEU A 826 -8.41 94.10 2.40
C LEU A 826 -7.13 93.34 2.78
N SER A 827 -6.44 93.73 3.85
CA SER A 827 -5.26 93.01 4.36
C SER A 827 -5.60 91.70 5.07
N SER A 828 -6.84 91.54 5.58
CA SER A 828 -7.31 90.28 6.16
C SER A 828 -7.90 89.29 5.13
N PHE A 829 -8.18 89.73 3.90
CA PHE A 829 -8.71 88.88 2.82
C PHE A 829 -7.77 87.72 2.44
N PRO A 830 -6.44 87.90 2.25
CA PRO A 830 -5.53 86.79 2.01
C PRO A 830 -5.54 85.74 3.14
N GLY A 831 -5.65 86.19 4.40
CA GLY A 831 -5.71 85.32 5.57
C GLY A 831 -7.00 84.49 5.61
N ARG A 832 -8.15 85.11 5.33
CA ARG A 832 -9.46 84.43 5.31
C ARG A 832 -9.63 83.51 4.10
N ARG A 833 -9.13 83.92 2.92
CA ARG A 833 -9.02 83.04 1.75
C ARG A 833 -8.22 81.78 2.07
N LYS A 834 -7.07 81.93 2.73
CA LYS A 834 -6.24 80.79 3.17
C LYS A 834 -6.99 79.88 4.15
N GLN A 835 -7.79 80.44 5.06
CA GLN A 835 -8.61 79.66 6.00
C GLN A 835 -9.71 78.86 5.31
N ALA A 836 -10.43 79.44 4.34
CA ALA A 836 -11.46 78.71 3.58
C ALA A 836 -10.88 77.55 2.75
N ILE A 837 -9.74 77.80 2.08
CA ILE A 837 -9.01 76.74 1.35
C ILE A 837 -8.54 75.64 2.32
N GLN A 838 -8.06 76.01 3.52
CA GLN A 838 -7.66 75.05 4.56
C GLN A 838 -8.84 74.22 5.07
N LYS A 839 -10.05 74.78 5.22
CA LYS A 839 -11.24 74.03 5.63
C LYS A 839 -11.66 73.00 4.56
N VAL A 840 -11.63 73.37 3.28
CA VAL A 840 -11.91 72.44 2.17
C VAL A 840 -10.87 71.32 2.10
N ASN A 841 -9.58 71.66 2.23
CA ASN A 841 -8.51 70.65 2.30
C ASN A 841 -8.71 69.69 3.47
N LYS A 842 -9.00 70.21 4.67
CA LYS A 842 -9.24 69.40 5.87
C LYS A 842 -10.43 68.44 5.71
N ALA A 843 -11.50 68.87 5.04
CA ALA A 843 -12.67 68.04 4.77
C ALA A 843 -12.36 66.90 3.77
N ALA A 844 -11.59 67.18 2.73
CA ALA A 844 -11.15 66.17 1.77
C ALA A 844 -10.16 65.16 2.38
N ASP A 845 -9.21 65.64 3.19
CA ASP A 845 -8.25 64.78 3.90
C ASP A 845 -8.96 63.86 4.90
N GLU A 846 -9.98 64.36 5.60
CA GLU A 846 -10.79 63.57 6.54
C GLU A 846 -11.64 62.50 5.82
N LEU A 847 -12.14 62.81 4.61
CA LEU A 847 -12.83 61.82 3.78
C LEU A 847 -11.87 60.73 3.30
N SER A 848 -10.68 61.11 2.80
CA SER A 848 -9.65 60.14 2.40
C SER A 848 -9.30 59.22 3.56
N ARG A 849 -9.01 59.78 4.74
CA ARG A 849 -8.69 59.00 5.94
C ARG A 849 -9.79 57.99 6.31
N LYS A 850 -11.06 58.41 6.28
CA LYS A 850 -12.19 57.51 6.58
C LYS A 850 -12.33 56.37 5.58
N VAL A 851 -12.10 56.65 4.30
CA VAL A 851 -12.15 55.62 3.25
C VAL A 851 -10.97 54.65 3.36
N ASP A 852 -9.77 55.17 3.61
CA ASP A 852 -8.56 54.35 3.82
C ASP A 852 -8.72 53.43 5.05
N GLU A 853 -9.24 53.96 6.17
CA GLU A 853 -9.55 53.18 7.37
C GLU A 853 -10.61 52.10 7.12
N ALA A 854 -11.65 52.41 6.33
CA ALA A 854 -12.69 51.45 5.99
C ALA A 854 -12.14 50.31 5.11
N ILE A 855 -11.33 50.63 4.10
CA ILE A 855 -10.67 49.64 3.23
C ILE A 855 -9.74 48.74 4.06
N GLN A 856 -8.90 49.32 4.94
CA GLN A 856 -7.99 48.54 5.79
C GLN A 856 -8.75 47.58 6.72
N LYS A 857 -9.90 48.02 7.24
CA LYS A 857 -10.77 47.21 8.08
C LYS A 857 -11.44 46.08 7.30
N ASP A 858 -11.93 46.34 6.09
CA ASP A 858 -12.53 45.33 5.21
C ASP A 858 -11.51 44.24 4.83
N ILE A 859 -10.26 44.62 4.52
CA ILE A 859 -9.18 43.66 4.20
C ILE A 859 -8.83 42.80 5.41
N SER A 860 -8.55 43.43 6.55
CA SER A 860 -8.16 42.69 7.76
C SER A 860 -9.26 41.75 8.23
N GLN A 861 -10.53 42.17 8.17
CA GLN A 861 -11.67 41.32 8.49
C GLN A 861 -11.78 40.15 7.51
N SER A 862 -11.64 40.40 6.20
CA SER A 862 -11.74 39.35 5.18
C SER A 862 -10.58 38.35 5.24
N ALA A 863 -9.36 38.84 5.48
CA ALA A 863 -8.18 38.02 5.66
C ALA A 863 -8.31 37.10 6.90
N ASN A 864 -8.79 37.66 8.02
CA ASN A 864 -9.06 36.88 9.23
C ASN A 864 -10.16 35.84 9.01
N ASN A 865 -11.20 36.17 8.25
CA ASN A 865 -12.26 35.21 7.90
C ASN A 865 -11.70 34.04 7.06
N LEU A 866 -10.82 34.31 6.10
CA LEU A 866 -10.18 33.26 5.31
C LEU A 866 -9.25 32.38 6.17
N VAL A 867 -8.42 32.98 7.03
CA VAL A 867 -7.55 32.21 7.95
C VAL A 867 -8.40 31.31 8.85
N ARG A 868 -9.46 31.87 9.46
CA ARG A 868 -10.40 31.10 10.28
C ARG A 868 -11.09 30.00 9.51
N PHE A 869 -11.47 30.25 8.25
CA PHE A 869 -12.05 29.24 7.38
C PHE A 869 -11.06 28.08 7.16
N VAL A 870 -9.81 28.38 6.80
CA VAL A 870 -8.76 27.36 6.60
C VAL A 870 -8.47 26.58 7.88
N GLU A 871 -8.44 27.24 9.04
CA GLU A 871 -8.30 26.56 10.34
C GLU A 871 -9.47 25.60 10.62
N VAL A 872 -10.71 26.01 10.35
CA VAL A 872 -11.90 25.18 10.58
C VAL A 872 -11.94 23.97 9.63
N ILE A 873 -11.69 24.16 8.33
CA ILE A 873 -11.71 23.04 7.37
C ILE A 873 -10.57 22.05 7.59
N SER A 874 -9.41 22.54 8.08
CA SER A 874 -8.21 21.69 8.24
C SER A 874 -8.25 20.86 9.51
N LYS A 875 -8.98 21.31 10.54
CA LYS A 875 -9.07 20.65 11.85
C LYS A 875 -9.38 19.14 11.79
N PRO A 876 -10.42 18.65 11.08
CA PRO A 876 -10.69 17.22 11.01
C PRO A 876 -9.53 16.42 10.38
N TYR A 877 -8.86 16.98 9.37
CA TYR A 877 -7.69 16.34 8.76
C TYR A 877 -6.49 16.33 9.71
N GLN A 878 -6.25 17.42 10.46
CA GLN A 878 -5.20 17.47 11.48
C GLN A 878 -5.42 16.45 12.59
N GLU A 879 -6.66 16.36 13.10
CA GLU A 879 -7.03 15.42 14.15
C GLU A 879 -6.89 13.98 13.65
N ALA A 880 -7.36 13.66 12.45
CA ALA A 880 -7.20 12.33 11.84
C ALA A 880 -5.72 11.96 11.62
N CYS A 881 -4.90 12.88 11.09
CA CYS A 881 -3.46 12.66 10.95
C CYS A 881 -2.77 12.46 12.31
N GLN A 882 -3.11 13.27 13.32
CA GLN A 882 -2.52 13.17 14.65
C GLN A 882 -2.91 11.84 15.32
N GLN A 883 -4.18 11.45 15.27
CA GLN A 883 -4.65 10.15 15.77
C GLN A 883 -3.91 9.00 15.08
N LYS A 884 -3.68 9.08 13.77
CA LYS A 884 -2.90 8.08 13.03
C LYS A 884 -1.44 8.02 13.51
N VAL A 885 -0.81 9.18 13.74
CA VAL A 885 0.57 9.26 14.28
C VAL A 885 0.64 8.64 15.67
N ASP A 886 -0.29 9.00 16.57
CA ASP A 886 -0.34 8.49 17.94
C ASP A 886 -0.57 6.98 17.97
N TRP A 887 -1.47 6.48 17.12
CA TRP A 887 -1.73 5.05 16.96
C TRP A 887 -0.49 4.30 16.45
N LEU A 888 0.19 4.81 15.41
CA LEU A 888 1.41 4.20 14.88
C LEU A 888 2.54 4.17 15.91
N GLN A 889 2.68 5.22 16.71
CA GLN A 889 3.65 5.29 17.80
C GLN A 889 3.34 4.27 18.91
N GLY A 890 2.06 4.10 19.26
CA GLY A 890 1.61 3.07 20.20
C GLY A 890 1.93 1.65 19.71
N VAL A 891 1.60 1.36 18.46
CA VAL A 891 1.90 0.07 17.80
C VAL A 891 3.41 -0.19 17.75
N GLN A 892 4.22 0.82 17.43
CA GLN A 892 5.67 0.70 17.46
C GLN A 892 6.19 0.34 18.87
N GLY A 893 5.60 0.92 19.92
CA GLY A 893 5.92 0.58 21.30
C GLY A 893 5.58 -0.88 21.66
N GLU A 894 4.42 -1.37 21.23
CA GLU A 894 4.00 -2.78 21.39
C GLU A 894 4.97 -3.73 20.66
N LEU A 895 5.28 -3.46 19.40
CA LEU A 895 6.25 -4.25 18.60
C LEU A 895 7.62 -4.34 19.28
N SER A 896 8.14 -3.22 19.80
CA SER A 896 9.42 -3.22 20.52
C SER A 896 9.35 -3.89 21.90
N SER A 897 8.16 -4.02 22.49
CA SER A 897 7.99 -4.77 23.74
C SER A 897 8.09 -6.27 23.51
N VAL A 898 7.32 -6.78 22.54
CA VAL A 898 7.35 -8.18 22.14
C VAL A 898 8.75 -8.60 21.68
N GLU A 899 9.43 -7.75 20.90
CA GLU A 899 10.81 -8.00 20.48
C GLU A 899 11.75 -8.22 21.68
N ARG A 900 11.67 -7.37 22.72
CA ARG A 900 12.49 -7.52 23.93
C ARG A 900 12.20 -8.83 24.68
N GLU A 901 10.94 -9.23 24.75
CA GLU A 901 10.54 -10.49 25.39
C GLU A 901 11.07 -11.71 24.63
N LEU A 902 10.94 -11.71 23.30
CA LEU A 902 11.50 -12.74 22.43
C LEU A 902 13.03 -12.83 22.53
N GLN A 903 13.74 -11.69 22.57
CA GLN A 903 15.19 -11.70 22.76
C GLN A 903 15.58 -12.26 24.14
N THR A 904 14.81 -11.96 25.18
CA THR A 904 15.03 -12.52 26.53
C THR A 904 14.84 -14.04 26.51
N LEU A 905 13.74 -14.51 25.92
CA LEU A 905 13.45 -15.94 25.77
C LEU A 905 14.54 -16.65 24.95
N LYS A 906 15.01 -16.02 23.86
CA LYS A 906 16.10 -16.53 23.04
C LYS A 906 17.39 -16.70 23.84
N VAL A 907 17.76 -15.72 24.67
CA VAL A 907 18.94 -15.81 25.53
C VAL A 907 18.78 -16.94 26.56
N GLU A 908 17.60 -17.11 27.16
CA GLU A 908 17.33 -18.23 28.06
C GLU A 908 17.48 -19.60 27.37
N ILE A 909 16.93 -19.74 26.16
CA ILE A 909 17.05 -20.95 25.34
C ILE A 909 18.51 -21.24 24.97
N GLN A 910 19.30 -20.21 24.66
CA GLN A 910 20.73 -20.35 24.38
C GLN A 910 21.52 -20.78 25.62
N ASN A 911 21.06 -20.37 26.81
CA ASN A 911 21.68 -20.67 28.09
C ASN A 911 21.20 -21.97 28.74
N LEU A 912 20.29 -22.74 28.11
CA LEU A 912 19.85 -24.06 28.59
C LEU A 912 21.02 -25.01 28.93
N HIS A 913 22.20 -24.76 28.37
CA HIS A 913 23.38 -25.60 28.50
C HIS A 913 24.56 -24.92 29.22
N GLY A 914 24.36 -23.72 29.79
CA GLY A 914 25.40 -22.95 30.49
C GLY A 914 25.44 -23.13 32.02
N SER A 915 24.63 -24.01 32.61
CA SER A 915 24.55 -24.22 34.07
C SER A 915 24.96 -25.62 34.50
#